data_AF-A0A9Y2IL37-F1
#
_entry.id   AF-A0A9Y2IL37-F1
#
_cell.length_a   1.000
_cell.length_b   1.000
_cell.length_c   1.000
_cell.angle_alpha   90.00
_cell.angle_beta   90.00
_cell.angle_gamma   90.00
#
_symmetry.space_group_name_H-M   'P 1'
#
loop_
_entity.id
_entity.type
_entity.pdbx_description
1 polymer ?
#
loop_
_entity_poly.entity_id
_entity_poly.type
_entity_poly.pdbx_seq_one_letter_code
_entity_poly.pdbx_strand_id
1 'polypeptide(L)'
;MGDARTVTACTIVARNYLPAARVLARSYLAQHPENDFVIAVIDGHEDERDGYRVVGQDAFGIDRDDYLRMATAYSVTELATSVKPYLLRELRREYDVAIYLDPDIRVFAPMPEIAELAMEHGIVLTPHVLSPLPRDGMEPDEAVIMGAGIFNLGFIGVGPGSGDFLDFWAQRLRHDAIVAPEQQLFTDQRWVDNVPALFDHHVLADPGFNVAYWNLHDRPVNREDNGELTAGGAKLRFFHFSGYRPETPWLLTYYCAREPRVLLSANPELRELCDAYGAALREAGYAETLEAVPYGFAGFGDGTPLPRLARRVFREAWIKAERKNKRLPPHAYGEDGGRALREWLAGAEDSAQAASGLNRAALAVWDSRVDLRIAFPHPTGEDSEKFRAWCVTSGINEGELAEWALPGHPVAARAPVDEFGVNLLGYLTAELGVGEMGRIVHEAIETAEVPIASVVEERILNRTGLDQPDSLGDPRFPVSVLAVNADQTRVLLGTHPEVGHDRYRIGLWAWETEDFPASMHEAFGLVDEVWTVSDFCRTVIAKHSPIPVKTVPVPVRDPGEPSRPAREAGEPVRFLFAFDFNSIAQRKNPWGTIKAFQQAFPGRDDVRLTIKTINAKQRPFEAERLRAAAAGDPRIELIERYLSVAELHDLYDRSTCYVSLHRGEGFGLTVAEAMARAMPVISTDYSSTTEFLDSTTGWPVPYRLVPVGKGNDPYEPDTLWADPDIEAAAAAMREVADDPDEAERRGRKARQQVLRTRSMAAAAEWMRRELRGAYEIWRSRQAYRPQEPEHPLTPVRKAAEALHWRPEPAAPSRTPLAPAMRKAVLRAIDHYDVHQRRVMGELRDATEETTSRLLARLESVEARLDDAQRAAELSRRFDDKLHTLKTSVEGRLRALETSVEELRDQTPGLDLAVRNIEADVSKMSESFTGELESVTASVHADFSARDQRLDQDEEAIQRVSVDLGALRDAARLSHVPIPRDAEVVVSDVGALLMPVDEVMLPWIRFHRSWENSEAELMCELVTRHPGAILDIGAHVGYHTLRLMRSCPDVSRVIAVEADPLNAQYLRRNLEVNLPAAAVALTTVLPVAAWDHAGTVRLTHPEADNSGDNRVSEDGPGIEVPAVRLGEVPEVREQQITLIKVDLQGRDHRALAGLDEVLRRDRPHIVCEFCPSAIEELGDDPHAVLTRYRELGYQPIEVGDEGPVTYPQGDRELIRTARRNEKDFVTLWLRPEPSFAG
;
A
#
# COMPACT_ATOMS: atom_id res chain seq x y z
N MET A 1 -5.30 -28.63 64.99
CA MET A 1 -4.46 -28.16 63.87
C MET A 1 -4.77 -29.11 62.73
N GLY A 2 -5.47 -28.63 61.71
CA GLY A 2 -5.40 -29.25 60.39
C GLY A 2 -4.27 -28.58 59.63
N ASP A 3 -3.69 -29.28 58.66
CA ASP A 3 -2.68 -28.69 57.79
C ASP A 3 -3.28 -27.52 57.00
N ALA A 4 -2.51 -26.46 56.83
CA ALA A 4 -2.92 -25.33 56.02
C ALA A 4 -2.87 -25.76 54.54
N ARG A 5 -3.99 -25.68 53.83
CA ARG A 5 -4.04 -25.93 52.38
C ARG A 5 -3.09 -24.96 51.69
N THR A 6 -2.11 -25.50 50.99
CA THR A 6 -1.06 -24.72 50.32
C THR A 6 -1.49 -24.38 48.89
N VAL A 7 -1.49 -23.08 48.56
CA VAL A 7 -1.96 -22.59 47.26
C VAL A 7 -0.86 -21.74 46.61
N THR A 8 -0.61 -21.98 45.32
CA THR A 8 0.26 -21.13 44.50
C THR A 8 -0.46 -20.71 43.23
N ALA A 9 -0.13 -19.53 42.72
CA ALA A 9 -0.44 -19.13 41.35
C ALA A 9 0.84 -19.07 40.50
N CYS A 10 0.71 -19.27 39.18
CA CYS A 10 1.83 -19.25 38.26
C CYS A 10 1.49 -18.67 36.89
N THR A 11 2.52 -18.17 36.20
CA THR A 11 2.46 -17.76 34.79
C THR A 11 3.70 -18.21 34.04
N ILE A 12 3.64 -18.28 32.71
CA ILE A 12 4.72 -18.76 31.86
C ILE A 12 5.01 -17.73 30.77
N VAL A 13 6.27 -17.30 30.66
CA VAL A 13 6.69 -16.25 29.72
C VAL A 13 8.04 -16.53 29.08
N ALA A 14 8.29 -15.94 27.91
CA ALA A 14 9.65 -15.61 27.48
C ALA A 14 10.09 -14.27 28.09
N ARG A 15 11.40 -14.00 28.13
CA ARG A 15 11.97 -12.80 28.79
C ARG A 15 11.37 -11.46 28.34
N ASN A 16 10.84 -11.35 27.12
CA ASN A 16 10.17 -10.13 26.64
C ASN A 16 8.78 -9.87 27.25
N TYR A 17 8.09 -10.89 27.77
CA TYR A 17 6.79 -10.76 28.43
C TYR A 17 6.88 -10.55 29.95
N LEU A 18 8.10 -10.45 30.51
CA LEU A 18 8.32 -10.19 31.94
C LEU A 18 7.60 -8.93 32.49
N PRO A 19 7.45 -7.80 31.76
CA PRO A 19 6.69 -6.65 32.27
C PRO A 19 5.22 -6.99 32.58
N ALA A 20 4.55 -7.75 31.70
CA ALA A 20 3.17 -8.18 31.90
C ALA A 20 3.06 -9.14 33.10
N ALA A 21 3.90 -10.18 33.14
CA ALA A 21 3.97 -11.13 34.27
C ALA A 21 4.24 -10.45 35.63
N ARG A 22 4.96 -9.32 35.67
CA ARG A 22 5.13 -8.51 36.89
C ARG A 22 3.87 -7.76 37.29
N VAL A 23 3.11 -7.21 36.33
CA VAL A 23 1.80 -6.57 36.61
C VAL A 23 0.84 -7.63 37.16
N LEU A 24 0.77 -8.81 36.53
CA LEU A 24 0.01 -9.95 37.01
C LEU A 24 0.41 -10.33 38.45
N ALA A 25 1.68 -10.70 38.68
CA ALA A 25 2.15 -11.18 40.00
C ALA A 25 1.91 -10.15 41.11
N ARG A 26 2.20 -8.86 40.87
CA ARG A 26 1.91 -7.78 41.82
C ARG A 26 0.41 -7.62 42.09
N SER A 27 -0.43 -7.72 41.06
CA SER A 27 -1.89 -7.62 41.22
C SER A 27 -2.48 -8.81 41.97
N TYR A 28 -1.97 -10.03 41.74
CA TYR A 28 -2.37 -11.24 42.43
C TYR A 28 -1.99 -11.19 43.92
N LEU A 29 -0.71 -10.96 44.23
CA LEU A 29 -0.21 -10.91 45.62
C LEU A 29 -0.82 -9.77 46.45
N ALA A 30 -1.30 -8.69 45.80
CA ALA A 30 -2.05 -7.63 46.46
C ALA A 30 -3.47 -8.07 46.91
N GLN A 31 -4.04 -9.12 46.30
CA GLN A 31 -5.33 -9.72 46.67
C GLN A 31 -5.20 -11.03 47.45
N HIS A 32 -4.04 -11.69 47.33
CA HIS A 32 -3.68 -12.97 47.93
C HIS A 32 -2.29 -12.93 48.60
N PRO A 33 -2.10 -12.11 49.66
CA PRO A 33 -0.83 -12.01 50.38
C PRO A 33 -0.43 -13.28 51.15
N GLU A 34 -1.32 -14.28 51.22
CA GLU A 34 -1.11 -15.59 51.84
C GLU A 34 -0.57 -16.69 50.90
N ASN A 35 -0.52 -16.44 49.59
CA ASN A 35 -0.16 -17.42 48.56
C ASN A 35 1.19 -17.10 47.89
N ASP A 36 1.89 -18.14 47.42
CA ASP A 36 3.10 -17.99 46.60
C ASP A 36 2.76 -17.72 45.12
N PHE A 37 3.59 -16.93 44.43
CA PHE A 37 3.51 -16.74 42.98
C PHE A 37 4.78 -17.20 42.27
N VAL A 38 4.63 -17.91 41.14
CA VAL A 38 5.75 -18.45 40.33
C VAL A 38 5.72 -17.95 38.88
N ILE A 39 6.79 -17.31 38.42
CA ILE A 39 7.00 -16.94 37.01
C ILE A 39 7.99 -17.94 36.40
N ALA A 40 7.54 -18.80 35.49
CA ALA A 40 8.45 -19.67 34.76
C ALA A 40 8.90 -19.01 33.45
N VAL A 41 10.21 -18.94 33.24
CA VAL A 41 10.83 -18.28 32.07
C VAL A 41 11.37 -19.35 31.12
N ILE A 42 10.70 -19.54 29.98
CA ILE A 42 11.02 -20.62 29.03
C ILE A 42 12.40 -20.48 28.39
N ASP A 43 12.99 -19.28 28.38
CA ASP A 43 14.29 -19.00 27.74
C ASP A 43 15.31 -18.35 28.68
N GLY A 44 15.20 -18.60 30.00
CA GLY A 44 15.97 -17.91 31.03
C GLY A 44 16.44 -18.77 32.21
N HIS A 45 16.99 -18.08 33.22
CA HIS A 45 17.50 -18.65 34.46
C HIS A 45 16.78 -18.04 35.68
N GLU A 46 16.99 -18.67 36.84
CA GLU A 46 16.35 -18.31 38.12
C GLU A 46 16.85 -16.98 38.68
N ASP A 47 15.95 -16.19 39.29
CA ASP A 47 16.25 -14.85 39.80
C ASP A 47 15.15 -14.39 40.80
N GLU A 48 15.31 -14.61 42.12
CA GLU A 48 14.30 -14.22 43.12
C GLU A 48 14.15 -12.70 43.25
N ARG A 49 12.91 -12.18 43.14
CA ARG A 49 12.60 -10.74 43.25
C ARG A 49 11.21 -10.50 43.84
N ASP A 50 11.05 -9.37 44.54
CA ASP A 50 9.77 -8.73 44.89
C ASP A 50 8.61 -9.66 45.38
N GLY A 51 8.92 -10.73 46.12
CA GLY A 51 7.90 -11.62 46.71
C GLY A 51 7.33 -12.70 45.78
N TYR A 52 7.96 -12.97 44.64
CA TYR A 52 7.62 -14.10 43.76
C TYR A 52 8.86 -14.87 43.32
N ARG A 53 8.70 -16.17 43.08
CA ARG A 53 9.78 -17.07 42.61
C ARG A 53 9.87 -17.03 41.08
N VAL A 54 11.05 -16.82 40.53
CA VAL A 54 11.30 -16.93 39.08
C VAL A 54 12.09 -18.22 38.80
N VAL A 55 11.55 -19.12 37.98
CA VAL A 55 12.16 -20.42 37.66
C VAL A 55 12.53 -20.54 36.19
N GLY A 56 13.59 -21.30 35.88
CA GLY A 56 14.02 -21.62 34.52
C GLY A 56 13.38 -22.90 33.96
N GLN A 57 13.82 -23.29 32.75
CA GLN A 57 13.34 -24.46 32.00
C GLN A 57 13.34 -25.80 32.79
N ASP A 58 14.24 -25.97 33.76
CA ASP A 58 14.40 -27.23 34.49
C ASP A 58 13.19 -27.53 35.40
N ALA A 59 12.42 -26.50 35.78
CA ALA A 59 11.20 -26.62 36.57
C ALA A 59 10.00 -27.27 35.85
N PHE A 60 10.13 -27.58 34.55
CA PHE A 60 9.11 -28.34 33.81
C PHE A 60 9.27 -29.88 33.97
N GLY A 61 10.40 -30.37 34.47
CA GLY A 61 10.64 -31.82 34.60
C GLY A 61 10.61 -32.59 33.28
N ILE A 62 10.91 -31.92 32.16
CA ILE A 62 11.01 -32.50 30.81
C ILE A 62 12.46 -32.96 30.60
N ASP A 63 12.67 -34.09 29.92
CA ASP A 63 14.02 -34.49 29.51
C ASP A 63 14.62 -33.43 28.56
N ARG A 64 15.89 -33.06 28.78
CA ARG A 64 16.54 -31.97 28.06
C ARG A 64 16.56 -32.14 26.54
N ASP A 65 16.72 -33.37 26.04
CA ASP A 65 16.75 -33.65 24.60
C ASP A 65 15.36 -33.44 23.99
N ASP A 66 14.30 -33.90 24.66
CA ASP A 66 12.91 -33.68 24.24
C ASP A 66 12.43 -32.23 24.43
N TYR A 67 12.86 -31.52 25.47
CA TYR A 67 12.60 -30.08 25.62
C TYR A 67 13.18 -29.29 24.45
N LEU A 68 14.42 -29.62 24.04
CA LEU A 68 15.06 -28.99 22.89
C LEU A 68 14.45 -29.43 21.54
N ARG A 69 13.72 -30.56 21.47
CA ARG A 69 12.83 -30.88 20.32
C ARG A 69 11.59 -30.00 20.31
N MET A 70 10.90 -29.83 21.44
CA MET A 70 9.76 -28.91 21.56
C MET A 70 10.17 -27.47 21.20
N ALA A 71 11.30 -26.99 21.72
CA ALA A 71 11.86 -25.67 21.37
C ALA A 71 12.36 -25.54 19.91
N THR A 72 12.57 -26.67 19.21
CA THR A 72 12.81 -26.69 17.74
C THR A 72 11.51 -26.73 16.95
N ALA A 73 10.46 -27.36 17.48
CA ALA A 73 9.17 -27.57 16.81
C ALA A 73 8.18 -26.39 16.95
N TYR A 74 8.33 -25.56 17.97
CA TYR A 74 7.36 -24.53 18.35
C TYR A 74 7.90 -23.10 18.25
N SER A 75 7.01 -22.14 18.00
CA SER A 75 7.24 -20.70 18.25
C SER A 75 7.21 -20.36 19.74
N VAL A 76 7.41 -19.09 20.10
CA VAL A 76 7.43 -18.64 21.51
C VAL A 76 6.10 -18.91 22.24
N THR A 77 4.96 -18.59 21.61
CA THR A 77 3.62 -18.79 22.17
C THR A 77 3.28 -20.27 22.29
N GLU A 78 3.62 -21.05 21.25
CA GLU A 78 3.41 -22.50 21.21
C GLU A 78 4.28 -23.22 22.25
N LEU A 79 5.53 -22.80 22.47
CA LEU A 79 6.36 -23.38 23.54
C LEU A 79 5.82 -23.01 24.93
N ALA A 80 5.52 -21.73 25.19
CA ALA A 80 4.99 -21.26 26.48
C ALA A 80 3.69 -21.97 26.87
N THR A 81 2.78 -22.16 25.91
CA THR A 81 1.54 -22.91 26.12
C THR A 81 1.79 -24.42 26.29
N SER A 82 2.71 -25.01 25.51
CA SER A 82 3.00 -26.45 25.59
C SER A 82 3.50 -26.94 26.95
N VAL A 83 4.12 -26.06 27.75
CA VAL A 83 4.73 -26.40 29.05
C VAL A 83 3.80 -26.18 30.25
N LYS A 84 2.59 -25.61 30.08
CA LYS A 84 1.60 -25.44 31.16
C LYS A 84 1.32 -26.72 31.96
N PRO A 85 0.96 -27.89 31.36
CA PRO A 85 0.73 -29.13 32.13
C PRO A 85 1.95 -29.59 32.91
N TYR A 86 3.15 -29.35 32.38
CA TYR A 86 4.41 -29.76 32.97
C TYR A 86 4.73 -28.95 34.23
N LEU A 87 4.66 -27.62 34.15
CA LEU A 87 4.83 -26.74 35.33
C LEU A 87 3.80 -27.05 36.41
N LEU A 88 2.52 -27.16 36.02
CA LEU A 88 1.43 -27.45 36.96
C LEU A 88 1.63 -28.81 37.65
N ARG A 89 2.08 -29.84 36.94
CA ARG A 89 2.36 -31.17 37.53
C ARG A 89 3.51 -31.14 38.55
N GLU A 90 4.53 -30.31 38.34
CA GLU A 90 5.63 -30.13 39.30
C GLU A 90 5.18 -29.29 40.51
N LEU A 91 4.47 -28.17 40.31
CA LEU A 91 3.89 -27.38 41.40
C LEU A 91 2.86 -28.19 42.22
N ARG A 92 2.14 -29.12 41.60
CA ARG A 92 1.25 -30.06 42.31
C ARG A 92 1.97 -31.07 43.22
N ARG A 93 3.32 -31.10 43.24
CA ARG A 93 4.13 -31.85 44.22
C ARG A 93 4.56 -31.01 45.43
N GLU A 94 4.59 -29.69 45.28
CA GLU A 94 5.00 -28.73 46.32
C GLU A 94 3.80 -28.17 47.10
N TYR A 95 2.65 -27.97 46.42
CA TYR A 95 1.44 -27.34 46.95
C TYR A 95 0.22 -28.30 46.95
N ASP A 96 -0.94 -27.87 47.45
CA ASP A 96 -2.23 -28.56 47.36
C ASP A 96 -3.08 -28.10 46.16
N VAL A 97 -2.93 -26.83 45.76
CA VAL A 97 -3.56 -26.24 44.56
C VAL A 97 -2.53 -25.39 43.80
N ALA A 98 -2.54 -25.49 42.47
CA ALA A 98 -1.81 -24.60 41.58
C ALA A 98 -2.79 -23.92 40.60
N ILE A 99 -2.66 -22.60 40.43
CA ILE A 99 -3.53 -21.78 39.58
C ILE A 99 -2.70 -21.14 38.46
N TYR A 100 -2.98 -21.46 37.21
CA TYR A 100 -2.38 -20.78 36.07
C TYR A 100 -3.15 -19.50 35.71
N LEU A 101 -2.42 -18.42 35.41
CA LEU A 101 -2.92 -17.17 34.84
C LEU A 101 -2.01 -16.70 33.68
N ASP A 102 -2.58 -16.36 32.53
CA ASP A 102 -1.83 -15.76 31.40
C ASP A 102 -1.26 -14.38 31.77
N PRO A 103 -0.07 -14.00 31.25
CA PRO A 103 0.73 -12.90 31.78
C PRO A 103 0.12 -11.50 31.59
N ASP A 104 -0.82 -11.33 30.66
CA ASP A 104 -1.57 -10.11 30.36
C ASP A 104 -2.93 -10.02 31.10
N ILE A 105 -3.08 -10.79 32.18
CA ILE A 105 -4.16 -10.67 33.16
C ILE A 105 -3.80 -9.69 34.28
N ARG A 106 -4.78 -8.89 34.73
CA ARG A 106 -4.70 -8.10 35.97
C ARG A 106 -5.82 -8.50 36.93
N VAL A 107 -5.46 -8.77 38.18
CA VAL A 107 -6.39 -9.13 39.26
C VAL A 107 -6.89 -7.86 39.98
N PHE A 108 -8.17 -7.82 40.31
CA PHE A 108 -8.87 -6.69 40.95
C PHE A 108 -9.56 -7.06 42.27
N ALA A 109 -9.75 -8.36 42.56
CA ALA A 109 -10.37 -8.84 43.80
C ALA A 109 -9.81 -10.22 44.25
N PRO A 110 -9.96 -10.62 45.53
CA PRO A 110 -9.60 -11.96 45.99
C PRO A 110 -10.54 -13.02 45.41
N MET A 111 -10.04 -14.23 45.23
CA MET A 111 -10.74 -15.36 44.57
C MET A 111 -10.59 -16.71 45.33
N PRO A 112 -10.88 -16.78 46.65
CA PRO A 112 -10.73 -18.01 47.43
C PRO A 112 -11.51 -19.22 46.85
N GLU A 113 -12.61 -18.96 46.16
CA GLU A 113 -13.45 -19.99 45.53
C GLU A 113 -12.69 -20.90 44.54
N ILE A 114 -11.64 -20.40 43.87
CA ILE A 114 -10.82 -21.25 42.96
C ILE A 114 -10.15 -22.38 43.75
N ALA A 115 -9.60 -22.07 44.93
CA ALA A 115 -8.88 -23.05 45.74
C ALA A 115 -9.83 -24.05 46.41
N GLU A 116 -11.05 -23.63 46.75
CA GLU A 116 -12.08 -24.54 47.27
C GLU A 116 -12.57 -25.51 46.18
N LEU A 117 -12.90 -25.00 45.00
CA LEU A 117 -13.36 -25.82 43.86
C LEU A 117 -12.27 -26.74 43.31
N ALA A 118 -11.01 -26.31 43.27
CA ALA A 118 -9.89 -27.15 42.85
C ALA A 118 -9.60 -28.28 43.86
N MET A 119 -9.86 -28.06 45.15
CA MET A 119 -9.75 -29.10 46.19
C MET A 119 -10.90 -30.11 46.15
N GLU A 120 -12.07 -29.76 45.61
CA GLU A 120 -13.23 -30.64 45.51
C GLU A 120 -13.27 -31.43 44.18
N HIS A 121 -13.05 -30.75 43.05
CA HIS A 121 -13.22 -31.31 41.69
C HIS A 121 -11.91 -31.58 40.94
N GLY A 122 -10.75 -31.21 41.51
CA GLY A 122 -9.43 -31.41 40.91
C GLY A 122 -9.08 -30.48 39.75
N ILE A 123 -10.04 -30.03 38.93
CA ILE A 123 -9.83 -29.08 37.81
C ILE A 123 -10.88 -27.97 37.88
N VAL A 124 -10.49 -26.72 37.64
CA VAL A 124 -11.39 -25.55 37.55
C VAL A 124 -11.13 -24.79 36.25
N LEU A 125 -12.17 -24.60 35.45
CA LEU A 125 -12.13 -23.95 34.13
C LEU A 125 -13.07 -22.74 34.06
N THR A 126 -12.76 -21.76 33.20
CA THR A 126 -13.70 -20.70 32.79
C THR A 126 -14.03 -20.79 31.30
N PRO A 127 -15.31 -20.69 30.89
CA PRO A 127 -15.67 -20.58 29.48
C PRO A 127 -15.38 -19.16 28.96
N HIS A 128 -15.14 -19.02 27.65
CA HIS A 128 -15.01 -17.69 27.03
C HIS A 128 -16.26 -16.83 27.28
N VAL A 129 -17.46 -17.37 27.05
CA VAL A 129 -18.75 -16.66 27.14
C VAL A 129 -19.73 -17.41 28.04
N LEU A 130 -20.68 -16.71 28.68
CA LEU A 130 -21.74 -17.34 29.49
C LEU A 130 -23.08 -17.43 28.76
N SER A 131 -23.28 -16.61 27.74
CA SER A 131 -24.40 -16.71 26.77
C SER A 131 -23.87 -16.88 25.33
N PRO A 132 -24.71 -17.35 24.38
CA PRO A 132 -24.33 -17.39 22.97
C PRO A 132 -23.97 -16.00 22.43
N LEU A 133 -22.97 -15.94 21.55
CA LEU A 133 -22.58 -14.69 20.87
C LEU A 133 -23.70 -14.24 19.91
N PRO A 134 -24.07 -12.94 19.87
CA PRO A 134 -25.07 -12.45 18.93
C PRO A 134 -24.65 -12.64 17.48
N ARG A 135 -25.55 -13.19 16.66
CA ARG A 135 -25.31 -13.45 15.23
C ARG A 135 -25.62 -12.24 14.37
N ASP A 136 -24.89 -11.16 14.61
CA ASP A 136 -25.00 -9.84 13.97
C ASP A 136 -23.83 -9.51 13.01
N GLY A 137 -22.85 -10.41 12.91
CA GLY A 137 -21.65 -10.26 12.07
C GLY A 137 -20.45 -9.62 12.80
N MET A 138 -20.62 -9.18 14.05
CA MET A 138 -19.59 -8.45 14.78
C MET A 138 -18.56 -9.41 15.43
N GLU A 139 -17.29 -9.03 15.40
CA GLU A 139 -16.16 -9.77 15.98
C GLU A 139 -16.07 -9.63 17.51
N PRO A 140 -15.67 -10.69 18.23
CA PRO A 140 -15.50 -12.06 17.74
C PRO A 140 -16.87 -12.75 17.55
N ASP A 141 -16.92 -13.73 16.66
CA ASP A 141 -18.11 -14.55 16.40
C ASP A 141 -17.98 -15.95 17.06
N GLU A 142 -19.03 -16.78 16.92
CA GLU A 142 -19.01 -18.15 17.45
C GLU A 142 -17.92 -19.02 16.81
N ALA A 143 -17.52 -18.75 15.56
CA ALA A 143 -16.51 -19.55 14.84
C ALA A 143 -15.09 -19.28 15.37
N VAL A 144 -14.75 -18.02 15.68
CA VAL A 144 -13.49 -17.64 16.34
C VAL A 144 -13.36 -18.34 17.70
N ILE A 145 -14.42 -18.34 18.52
CA ILE A 145 -14.41 -19.03 19.83
C ILE A 145 -14.32 -20.55 19.64
N MET A 146 -15.08 -21.15 18.71
CA MET A 146 -14.99 -22.59 18.44
C MET A 146 -13.62 -23.03 17.89
N GLY A 147 -12.95 -22.17 17.11
CA GLY A 147 -11.60 -22.42 16.61
C GLY A 147 -10.53 -22.32 17.70
N ALA A 148 -10.67 -21.37 18.63
CA ALA A 148 -9.75 -21.21 19.76
C ALA A 148 -9.98 -22.23 20.89
N GLY A 149 -11.22 -22.64 21.12
CA GLY A 149 -11.64 -23.55 22.20
C GLY A 149 -12.74 -22.95 23.07
N ILE A 150 -13.60 -23.79 23.67
CA ILE A 150 -14.75 -23.34 24.46
C ILE A 150 -14.26 -22.72 25.78
N PHE A 151 -13.30 -23.38 26.43
CA PHE A 151 -12.66 -22.89 27.64
C PHE A 151 -11.47 -21.98 27.31
N ASN A 152 -11.30 -20.91 28.07
CA ASN A 152 -10.16 -20.01 27.91
C ASN A 152 -9.03 -20.40 28.88
N LEU A 153 -7.87 -20.80 28.35
CA LEU A 153 -6.70 -21.21 29.14
C LEU A 153 -5.73 -20.08 29.48
N GLY A 154 -6.20 -18.84 29.39
CA GLY A 154 -5.69 -17.77 30.24
C GLY A 154 -5.96 -18.01 31.73
N PHE A 155 -6.83 -18.96 32.07
CA PHE A 155 -7.03 -19.43 33.43
C PHE A 155 -7.24 -20.95 33.49
N ILE A 156 -6.58 -21.62 34.43
CA ILE A 156 -6.94 -22.97 34.88
C ILE A 156 -6.47 -23.20 36.33
N GLY A 157 -7.37 -23.67 37.19
CA GLY A 157 -7.03 -24.16 38.54
C GLY A 157 -6.90 -25.68 38.55
N VAL A 158 -5.89 -26.22 39.24
CA VAL A 158 -5.74 -27.67 39.47
C VAL A 158 -5.40 -28.00 40.92
N GLY A 159 -6.04 -29.04 41.45
CA GLY A 159 -5.87 -29.54 42.81
C GLY A 159 -5.66 -31.07 42.84
N PRO A 160 -6.01 -31.77 43.94
CA PRO A 160 -5.95 -33.23 44.03
C PRO A 160 -6.79 -33.92 42.94
N GLY A 161 -6.35 -35.06 42.40
CA GLY A 161 -7.07 -35.79 41.35
C GLY A 161 -6.75 -35.36 39.90
N SER A 162 -6.19 -34.16 39.68
CA SER A 162 -5.83 -33.65 38.34
C SER A 162 -4.74 -34.42 37.57
N GLY A 163 -4.08 -35.42 38.19
CA GLY A 163 -2.90 -36.09 37.64
C GLY A 163 -3.12 -36.71 36.26
N ASP A 164 -4.19 -37.49 36.08
CA ASP A 164 -4.51 -38.16 34.81
C ASP A 164 -4.79 -37.15 33.67
N PHE A 165 -5.37 -35.99 34.01
CA PHE A 165 -5.54 -34.88 33.07
C PHE A 165 -4.21 -34.22 32.70
N LEU A 166 -3.37 -33.92 33.67
CA LEU A 166 -2.07 -33.27 33.43
C LEU A 166 -1.16 -34.16 32.57
N ASP A 167 -1.15 -35.48 32.80
CA ASP A 167 -0.39 -36.43 31.97
C ASP A 167 -1.01 -36.64 30.57
N PHE A 168 -2.35 -36.64 30.43
CA PHE A 168 -3.02 -36.60 29.13
C PHE A 168 -2.65 -35.35 28.33
N TRP A 169 -2.74 -34.18 28.96
CA TRP A 169 -2.51 -32.87 28.34
C TRP A 169 -1.02 -32.75 27.97
N ALA A 170 -0.09 -33.09 28.87
CA ALA A 170 1.34 -33.19 28.58
C ALA A 170 1.65 -34.10 27.38
N GLN A 171 1.02 -35.28 27.30
CA GLN A 171 1.20 -36.22 26.19
C GLN A 171 0.74 -35.64 24.84
N ARG A 172 -0.31 -34.81 24.81
CA ARG A 172 -0.74 -34.09 23.60
C ARG A 172 0.21 -32.93 23.29
N LEU A 173 0.50 -32.08 24.27
CA LEU A 173 1.27 -30.85 24.05
C LEU A 173 2.75 -31.08 23.73
N ARG A 174 3.28 -32.30 23.93
CA ARG A 174 4.61 -32.69 23.39
C ARG A 174 4.69 -32.60 21.86
N HIS A 175 3.57 -32.78 21.15
CA HIS A 175 3.50 -32.71 19.69
C HIS A 175 2.48 -31.71 19.13
N ASP A 176 1.33 -31.54 19.77
CA ASP A 176 0.14 -30.94 19.14
C ASP A 176 -0.26 -29.58 19.75
N ALA A 177 0.69 -28.86 20.36
CA ALA A 177 0.51 -27.50 20.88
C ALA A 177 0.78 -26.42 19.81
N ILE A 178 0.10 -26.49 18.66
CA ILE A 178 0.33 -25.59 17.51
C ILE A 178 -0.85 -24.64 17.25
N VAL A 179 -0.58 -23.50 16.63
CA VAL A 179 -1.62 -22.65 16.03
C VAL A 179 -1.92 -23.19 14.63
N ALA A 180 -2.95 -24.03 14.52
CA ALA A 180 -3.42 -24.60 13.25
C ALA A 180 -4.95 -24.78 13.23
N PRO A 181 -5.73 -23.68 13.09
CA PRO A 181 -7.19 -23.73 13.05
C PRO A 181 -7.72 -24.62 11.92
N GLU A 182 -6.98 -24.76 10.81
CA GLU A 182 -7.30 -25.67 9.70
C GLU A 182 -7.23 -27.16 10.10
N GLN A 183 -6.55 -27.46 11.20
CA GLN A 183 -6.45 -28.78 11.84
C GLN A 183 -7.32 -28.88 13.11
N GLN A 184 -8.15 -27.85 13.37
CA GLN A 184 -8.94 -27.68 14.61
C GLN A 184 -8.10 -27.57 15.90
N LEU A 185 -6.82 -27.19 15.77
CA LEU A 185 -5.87 -27.05 16.86
C LEU A 185 -5.56 -25.58 17.13
N PHE A 186 -5.59 -25.21 18.41
CA PHE A 186 -5.15 -23.90 18.89
C PHE A 186 -4.42 -24.11 20.22
N THR A 187 -3.08 -24.14 20.10
CA THR A 187 -2.11 -24.32 21.20
C THR A 187 -2.50 -25.43 22.17
N ASP A 188 -2.54 -25.11 23.46
CA ASP A 188 -2.95 -25.90 24.60
C ASP A 188 -4.48 -25.99 24.77
N GLN A 189 -5.21 -25.01 24.24
CA GLN A 189 -6.58 -24.67 24.61
C GLN A 189 -7.62 -25.67 24.08
N ARG A 190 -7.56 -26.01 22.79
CA ARG A 190 -8.47 -26.98 22.14
C ARG A 190 -8.43 -28.38 22.74
N TRP A 191 -7.36 -28.73 23.48
CA TRP A 191 -7.28 -30.00 24.19
C TRP A 191 -8.17 -30.06 25.44
N VAL A 192 -8.43 -28.92 26.09
CA VAL A 192 -9.25 -28.83 27.31
C VAL A 192 -10.76 -28.90 27.04
N ASP A 193 -11.21 -28.71 25.80
CA ASP A 193 -12.59 -29.03 25.38
C ASP A 193 -12.97 -30.51 25.62
N ASN A 194 -11.99 -31.39 25.82
CA ASN A 194 -12.21 -32.80 26.18
C ASN A 194 -12.43 -33.01 27.69
N VAL A 195 -12.06 -32.06 28.56
CA VAL A 195 -12.10 -32.22 30.02
C VAL A 195 -13.50 -32.61 30.52
N PRO A 196 -14.60 -31.94 30.09
CA PRO A 196 -15.94 -32.29 30.57
C PRO A 196 -16.45 -33.70 30.23
N ALA A 197 -15.78 -34.40 29.32
CA ALA A 197 -16.11 -35.77 28.92
C ALA A 197 -15.17 -36.84 29.50
N LEU A 198 -14.00 -36.44 30.04
CA LEU A 198 -12.92 -37.36 30.41
C LEU A 198 -12.47 -37.28 31.87
N PHE A 199 -12.63 -36.14 32.56
CA PHE A 199 -12.07 -35.90 33.90
C PHE A 199 -13.09 -35.22 34.82
N ASP A 200 -12.90 -35.38 36.14
CA ASP A 200 -13.61 -34.57 37.13
C ASP A 200 -13.15 -33.11 37.03
N HIS A 201 -14.09 -32.18 37.14
CA HIS A 201 -13.87 -30.77 36.86
C HIS A 201 -15.04 -29.90 37.35
N HIS A 202 -14.76 -28.60 37.50
CA HIS A 202 -15.76 -27.56 37.72
C HIS A 202 -15.66 -26.49 36.62
N VAL A 203 -16.81 -26.02 36.12
CA VAL A 203 -16.88 -24.88 35.21
C VAL A 203 -17.37 -23.67 35.99
N LEU A 204 -16.45 -22.75 36.30
CA LEU A 204 -16.74 -21.53 37.04
C LEU A 204 -17.46 -20.53 36.13
N ALA A 205 -18.76 -20.32 36.41
CA ALA A 205 -19.68 -19.55 35.58
C ALA A 205 -20.01 -18.15 36.16
N ASP A 206 -19.13 -17.60 37.01
CA ASP A 206 -19.27 -16.25 37.57
C ASP A 206 -18.76 -15.19 36.55
N PRO A 207 -19.58 -14.19 36.15
CA PRO A 207 -19.19 -13.22 35.13
C PRO A 207 -18.06 -12.27 35.54
N GLY A 208 -17.68 -12.21 36.82
CA GLY A 208 -16.53 -11.45 37.30
C GLY A 208 -15.18 -12.04 36.90
N PHE A 209 -15.12 -13.33 36.49
CA PHE A 209 -13.89 -14.03 36.12
C PHE A 209 -13.62 -14.00 34.62
N ASN A 210 -12.34 -13.84 34.23
CA ASN A 210 -11.87 -13.93 32.85
C ASN A 210 -12.63 -13.02 31.87
N VAL A 211 -12.79 -11.74 32.27
CA VAL A 211 -13.45 -10.70 31.48
C VAL A 211 -12.49 -10.16 30.42
N ALA A 212 -12.91 -10.07 29.16
CA ALA A 212 -12.07 -9.71 28.03
C ALA A 212 -12.90 -9.29 26.80
N TYR A 213 -12.24 -8.99 25.68
CA TYR A 213 -12.89 -8.56 24.44
C TYR A 213 -13.98 -9.51 23.91
N TRP A 214 -13.88 -10.81 24.19
CA TRP A 214 -14.85 -11.81 23.73
C TRP A 214 -16.16 -11.85 24.54
N ASN A 215 -16.19 -11.32 25.76
CA ASN A 215 -17.35 -11.43 26.66
C ASN A 215 -17.83 -10.10 27.29
N LEU A 216 -17.37 -8.95 26.79
CA LEU A 216 -17.92 -7.65 27.20
C LEU A 216 -19.39 -7.43 26.77
N HIS A 217 -19.92 -8.28 25.89
CA HIS A 217 -21.31 -8.23 25.43
C HIS A 217 -22.30 -8.89 26.42
N ASP A 218 -21.88 -9.97 27.09
CA ASP A 218 -22.60 -10.62 28.20
C ASP A 218 -22.17 -10.06 29.57
N ARG A 219 -20.99 -9.43 29.65
CA ARG A 219 -20.35 -8.96 30.89
C ARG A 219 -19.85 -7.51 30.77
N PRO A 220 -20.74 -6.53 30.51
CA PRO A 220 -20.34 -5.12 30.42
C PRO A 220 -19.68 -4.66 31.71
N VAL A 221 -18.53 -3.98 31.57
CA VAL A 221 -17.76 -3.43 32.71
C VAL A 221 -18.34 -2.08 33.10
N ASN A 222 -18.72 -1.95 34.37
CA ASN A 222 -19.30 -0.73 34.95
C ASN A 222 -18.53 -0.33 36.21
N ARG A 223 -18.73 0.92 36.66
CA ARG A 223 -18.24 1.43 37.95
C ARG A 223 -19.43 1.78 38.83
N GLU A 224 -19.50 1.16 40.01
CA GLU A 224 -20.55 1.39 40.99
C GLU A 224 -20.31 2.69 41.80
N ASP A 225 -21.33 3.20 42.49
CA ASP A 225 -21.26 4.43 43.32
C ASP A 225 -20.16 4.41 44.41
N ASN A 226 -19.72 3.22 44.83
CA ASN A 226 -18.63 3.04 45.80
C ASN A 226 -17.22 3.02 45.15
N GLY A 227 -17.13 3.17 43.82
CA GLY A 227 -15.90 3.13 43.02
C GLY A 227 -15.48 1.72 42.56
N GLU A 228 -16.18 0.68 42.99
CA GLU A 228 -15.92 -0.73 42.66
C GLU A 228 -16.23 -1.02 41.19
N LEU A 229 -15.46 -1.92 40.58
CA LEU A 229 -15.68 -2.36 39.20
C LEU A 229 -16.51 -3.64 39.19
N THR A 230 -17.58 -3.65 38.39
CA THR A 230 -18.44 -4.81 38.16
C THR A 230 -18.40 -5.23 36.70
N ALA A 231 -18.63 -6.52 36.45
CA ALA A 231 -18.75 -7.11 35.12
C ALA A 231 -19.96 -8.05 35.11
N GLY A 232 -20.95 -7.77 34.26
CA GLY A 232 -22.22 -8.53 34.24
C GLY A 232 -22.99 -8.49 35.57
N GLY A 233 -22.76 -7.47 36.41
CA GLY A 233 -23.37 -7.33 37.74
C GLY A 233 -22.67 -8.11 38.86
N ALA A 234 -21.62 -8.88 38.58
CA ALA A 234 -20.72 -9.44 39.61
C ALA A 234 -19.49 -8.55 39.81
N LYS A 235 -18.77 -8.71 40.93
CA LYS A 235 -17.51 -7.99 41.18
C LYS A 235 -16.44 -8.45 40.19
N LEU A 236 -15.77 -7.52 39.50
CA LEU A 236 -14.65 -7.84 38.61
C LEU A 236 -13.52 -8.51 39.41
N ARG A 237 -13.21 -9.77 39.10
CA ARG A 237 -12.15 -10.56 39.74
C ARG A 237 -10.83 -10.37 39.02
N PHE A 238 -10.82 -10.61 37.71
CA PHE A 238 -9.69 -10.29 36.84
C PHE A 238 -10.15 -9.96 35.41
N PHE A 239 -9.40 -9.07 34.76
CA PHE A 239 -9.55 -8.74 33.34
C PHE A 239 -8.34 -9.23 32.57
N HIS A 240 -8.57 -9.83 31.40
CA HIS A 240 -7.55 -10.37 30.50
C HIS A 240 -7.40 -9.44 29.31
N PHE A 241 -6.31 -8.67 29.25
CA PHE A 241 -6.08 -7.61 28.26
C PHE A 241 -5.55 -8.16 26.92
N SER A 242 -6.14 -9.27 26.46
CA SER A 242 -5.61 -10.08 25.36
C SER A 242 -5.58 -9.29 24.05
N GLY A 243 -4.37 -8.98 23.60
CA GLY A 243 -4.12 -8.18 22.39
C GLY A 243 -4.30 -6.66 22.55
N TYR A 244 -4.42 -6.12 23.76
CA TYR A 244 -4.34 -4.66 23.99
C TYR A 244 -2.93 -4.13 23.69
N ARG A 245 -2.84 -2.88 23.22
CA ARG A 245 -1.58 -2.17 22.94
C ARG A 245 -1.65 -0.71 23.41
N PRO A 246 -0.73 -0.24 24.28
CA PRO A 246 -0.71 1.16 24.75
C PRO A 246 -0.46 2.22 23.66
N GLU A 247 -0.11 1.81 22.44
CA GLU A 247 0.20 2.65 21.27
C GLU A 247 -1.04 2.94 20.41
N THR A 248 -2.11 2.13 20.51
CA THR A 248 -3.37 2.28 19.77
C THR A 248 -4.58 2.40 20.72
N PRO A 249 -4.64 3.43 21.59
CA PRO A 249 -5.59 3.49 22.71
C PRO A 249 -7.07 3.69 22.33
N TRP A 250 -7.40 3.81 21.04
CA TRP A 250 -8.78 3.75 20.54
C TRP A 250 -9.26 2.33 20.21
N LEU A 251 -8.36 1.33 20.21
CA LEU A 251 -8.70 -0.09 20.07
C LEU A 251 -8.62 -0.82 21.42
N LEU A 252 -9.58 -1.69 21.67
CA LEU A 252 -9.56 -2.61 22.82
C LEU A 252 -8.55 -3.75 22.62
N THR A 253 -8.48 -4.29 21.40
CA THR A 253 -7.58 -5.39 21.02
C THR A 253 -7.25 -5.32 19.53
N TYR A 254 -6.09 -5.81 19.10
CA TYR A 254 -5.78 -5.99 17.68
C TYR A 254 -6.43 -7.24 17.06
N TYR A 255 -7.02 -8.14 17.87
CA TYR A 255 -7.65 -9.37 17.36
C TYR A 255 -9.04 -9.18 16.73
N CYS A 256 -9.72 -8.06 17.01
CA CYS A 256 -11.06 -7.75 16.52
C CYS A 256 -11.12 -6.34 15.94
N ALA A 257 -10.20 -6.05 15.02
CA ALA A 257 -10.07 -4.74 14.40
C ALA A 257 -11.00 -4.52 13.18
N ARG A 258 -11.78 -5.53 12.74
CA ARG A 258 -12.58 -5.45 11.51
C ARG A 258 -14.06 -5.14 11.75
N GLU A 259 -14.77 -5.91 12.56
CA GLU A 259 -16.15 -5.56 12.93
C GLU A 259 -16.30 -5.57 14.47
N PRO A 260 -15.51 -4.76 15.21
CA PRO A 260 -15.48 -4.77 16.67
C PRO A 260 -16.86 -4.59 17.30
N ARG A 261 -17.34 -5.62 18.00
CA ARG A 261 -18.60 -5.62 18.77
C ARG A 261 -18.63 -4.55 19.87
N VAL A 262 -17.47 -4.17 20.40
CA VAL A 262 -17.32 -3.21 21.50
C VAL A 262 -16.33 -2.13 21.12
N LEU A 263 -16.82 -0.89 21.09
CA LEU A 263 -16.07 0.29 20.65
C LEU A 263 -15.66 1.12 21.88
N LEU A 264 -14.38 1.45 22.03
CA LEU A 264 -13.92 2.30 23.14
C LEU A 264 -14.48 3.74 23.03
N SER A 265 -14.83 4.18 21.82
CA SER A 265 -15.55 5.43 21.54
C SER A 265 -16.95 5.50 22.19
N ALA A 266 -17.54 4.35 22.49
CA ALA A 266 -18.88 4.21 23.08
C ALA A 266 -18.88 3.67 24.53
N ASN A 267 -17.71 3.37 25.11
CA ASN A 267 -17.58 2.72 26.43
C ASN A 267 -16.49 3.41 27.30
N PRO A 268 -16.80 4.57 27.94
CA PRO A 268 -15.82 5.37 28.66
C PRO A 268 -15.11 4.66 29.83
N GLU A 269 -15.84 3.87 30.61
CA GLU A 269 -15.35 3.15 31.79
C GLU A 269 -14.35 2.05 31.38
N LEU A 270 -14.64 1.36 30.27
CA LEU A 270 -13.74 0.38 29.66
C LEU A 270 -12.48 1.05 29.09
N ARG A 271 -12.62 2.27 28.54
CA ARG A 271 -11.47 3.04 28.05
C ARG A 271 -10.56 3.48 29.20
N GLU A 272 -11.12 3.92 30.33
CA GLU A 272 -10.36 4.22 31.57
C GLU A 272 -9.59 2.98 32.07
N LEU A 273 -10.24 1.81 32.08
CA LEU A 273 -9.64 0.53 32.46
C LEU A 273 -8.41 0.19 31.59
N CYS A 274 -8.52 0.38 30.27
CA CYS A 274 -7.45 0.11 29.32
C CYS A 274 -6.26 1.07 29.50
N ASP A 275 -6.51 2.38 29.58
CA ASP A 275 -5.45 3.38 29.76
C ASP A 275 -4.72 3.18 31.10
N ALA A 276 -5.44 2.77 32.16
CA ALA A 276 -4.87 2.44 33.47
C ALA A 276 -4.06 1.11 33.49
N TYR A 277 -4.26 0.21 32.54
CA TYR A 277 -3.41 -0.97 32.33
C TYR A 277 -2.17 -0.63 31.50
N GLY A 278 -2.32 0.18 30.44
CA GLY A 278 -1.20 0.69 29.64
C GLY A 278 -0.19 1.51 30.46
N ALA A 279 -0.65 2.24 31.48
CA ALA A 279 0.23 2.89 32.46
C ALA A 279 1.03 1.88 33.31
N ALA A 280 0.37 0.84 33.84
CA ALA A 280 1.00 -0.17 34.69
C ALA A 280 2.04 -1.03 33.95
N LEU A 281 1.82 -1.32 32.66
CA LEU A 281 2.81 -1.98 31.80
C LEU A 281 4.10 -1.16 31.69
N ARG A 282 3.98 0.14 31.39
CA ARG A 282 5.13 1.06 31.29
C ARG A 282 5.92 1.12 32.62
N GLU A 283 5.23 1.19 33.76
CA GLU A 283 5.86 1.14 35.10
C GLU A 283 6.59 -0.20 35.37
N ALA A 284 6.07 -1.33 34.86
CA ALA A 284 6.70 -2.64 35.01
C ALA A 284 7.93 -2.87 34.11
N GLY A 285 8.27 -1.90 33.26
CA GLY A 285 9.39 -1.94 32.32
C GLY A 285 9.02 -2.42 30.92
N TYR A 286 7.78 -2.21 30.48
CA TYR A 286 7.39 -2.38 29.07
C TYR A 286 8.10 -1.32 28.22
N ALA A 287 9.02 -1.76 27.37
CA ALA A 287 9.65 -0.91 26.36
C ALA A 287 8.66 -0.61 25.21
N GLU A 288 8.93 0.44 24.44
CA GLU A 288 8.07 0.87 23.31
C GLU A 288 7.88 -0.21 22.23
N THR A 289 8.74 -1.24 22.20
CA THR A 289 8.49 -2.48 21.46
C THR A 289 8.76 -3.73 22.32
N LEU A 290 7.88 -4.74 22.18
CA LEU A 290 8.06 -6.10 22.74
C LEU A 290 9.21 -6.90 22.09
N GLU A 291 9.86 -6.32 21.08
CA GLU A 291 10.93 -6.91 20.28
C GLU A 291 12.32 -6.58 20.85
N ALA A 292 12.42 -5.60 21.76
CA ALA A 292 13.67 -5.15 22.37
C ALA A 292 14.39 -6.20 23.26
N VAL A 293 13.76 -7.35 23.53
CA VAL A 293 14.33 -8.46 24.32
C VAL A 293 14.27 -9.76 23.51
N PRO A 294 15.38 -10.27 22.95
CA PRO A 294 15.38 -11.46 22.10
C PRO A 294 14.99 -12.76 22.84
N TYR A 295 14.10 -13.54 22.22
CA TYR A 295 13.72 -14.88 22.67
C TYR A 295 14.83 -15.91 22.39
N GLY A 296 15.27 -16.63 23.43
CA GLY A 296 16.45 -17.51 23.39
C GLY A 296 16.39 -18.69 22.42
N PHE A 297 15.20 -19.11 21.99
CA PHE A 297 15.01 -20.18 20.98
C PHE A 297 14.50 -19.64 19.62
N ALA A 298 14.74 -18.37 19.30
CA ALA A 298 14.40 -17.79 18.00
C ALA A 298 15.29 -18.32 16.84
N GLY A 299 16.53 -18.72 17.15
CA GLY A 299 17.53 -19.18 16.17
C GLY A 299 18.21 -20.50 16.53
N PHE A 300 19.08 -20.98 15.66
CA PHE A 300 20.06 -22.04 15.90
C PHE A 300 21.12 -21.61 16.94
N GLY A 301 21.88 -22.56 17.47
CA GLY A 301 22.96 -22.31 18.45
C GLY A 301 24.14 -21.45 17.96
N ASP A 302 24.18 -21.07 16.68
CA ASP A 302 25.15 -20.12 16.10
C ASP A 302 24.58 -18.71 15.85
N GLY A 303 23.31 -18.46 16.24
CA GLY A 303 22.62 -17.19 16.04
C GLY A 303 21.84 -17.06 14.73
N THR A 304 21.95 -18.01 13.79
CA THR A 304 21.12 -18.03 12.58
C THR A 304 19.64 -18.15 12.95
N PRO A 305 18.70 -17.34 12.42
CA PRO A 305 17.26 -17.52 12.68
C PRO A 305 16.76 -18.92 12.31
N LEU A 306 15.73 -19.42 13.01
CA LEU A 306 15.09 -20.72 12.75
C LEU A 306 13.63 -20.49 12.29
N PRO A 307 13.37 -20.46 10.96
CA PRO A 307 12.08 -20.07 10.39
C PRO A 307 10.92 -20.98 10.81
N ARG A 308 9.71 -20.41 10.96
CA ARG A 308 8.49 -21.14 11.37
C ARG A 308 8.25 -22.41 10.53
N LEU A 309 8.47 -22.31 9.21
CA LEU A 309 8.33 -23.44 8.29
C LEU A 309 9.30 -24.59 8.59
N ALA A 310 10.57 -24.29 8.89
CA ALA A 310 11.55 -25.30 9.27
C ALA A 310 11.15 -26.04 10.55
N ARG A 311 10.50 -25.34 11.50
CA ARG A 311 9.91 -25.94 12.71
C ARG A 311 8.78 -26.91 12.37
N ARG A 312 7.87 -26.53 11.45
CA ARG A 312 6.76 -27.36 10.96
C ARG A 312 7.28 -28.65 10.28
N VAL A 313 8.25 -28.54 9.38
CA VAL A 313 8.88 -29.68 8.68
C VAL A 313 9.61 -30.61 9.64
N PHE A 314 10.35 -30.06 10.62
CA PHE A 314 10.99 -30.84 11.69
C PHE A 314 9.97 -31.61 12.53
N ARG A 315 8.91 -30.92 13.01
CA ARG A 315 7.83 -31.49 13.83
C ARG A 315 7.16 -32.68 13.12
N GLU A 316 6.76 -32.50 11.87
CA GLU A 316 6.09 -33.55 11.10
C GLU A 316 7.01 -34.76 10.88
N ALA A 317 8.30 -34.54 10.62
CA ALA A 317 9.28 -35.61 10.53
C ALA A 317 9.55 -36.32 11.87
N TRP A 318 9.54 -35.60 12.99
CA TRP A 318 9.67 -36.18 14.34
C TRP A 318 8.51 -37.14 14.63
N ILE A 319 7.27 -36.69 14.44
CA ILE A 319 6.05 -37.51 14.57
C ILE A 319 6.09 -38.72 13.62
N LYS A 320 6.49 -38.51 12.36
CA LYS A 320 6.58 -39.54 11.29
C LYS A 320 7.68 -40.57 11.54
N ALA A 321 8.76 -40.20 12.25
CA ALA A 321 9.84 -41.09 12.66
C ALA A 321 9.46 -41.90 13.92
N GLU A 322 8.96 -41.23 14.96
CA GLU A 322 8.58 -41.83 16.25
C GLU A 322 7.47 -42.87 16.07
N ARG A 323 6.39 -42.52 15.35
CA ARG A 323 5.29 -43.47 15.01
C ARG A 323 5.74 -44.69 14.18
N LYS A 324 6.93 -44.65 13.57
CA LYS A 324 7.50 -45.74 12.76
C LYS A 324 8.70 -46.41 13.42
N ASN A 325 9.01 -46.07 14.68
CA ASN A 325 10.20 -46.48 15.43
C ASN A 325 11.49 -46.37 14.60
N LYS A 326 11.64 -45.24 13.90
CA LYS A 326 12.83 -44.88 13.12
C LYS A 326 13.69 -43.87 13.88
N ARG A 327 14.95 -43.73 13.47
CA ARG A 327 15.83 -42.63 13.92
C ARG A 327 15.11 -41.28 13.73
N LEU A 328 15.00 -40.53 14.82
CA LEU A 328 14.38 -39.20 14.83
C LEU A 328 15.23 -38.18 14.04
N PRO A 329 14.63 -37.10 13.51
CA PRO A 329 15.40 -35.98 12.98
C PRO A 329 16.23 -35.31 14.08
N PRO A 330 17.42 -34.76 13.76
CA PRO A 330 18.21 -33.96 14.70
C PRO A 330 17.53 -32.62 14.99
N HIS A 331 17.64 -32.14 16.23
CA HIS A 331 17.06 -30.87 16.70
C HIS A 331 18.06 -29.70 16.51
N ALA A 332 17.61 -28.45 16.64
CA ALA A 332 18.44 -27.26 16.34
C ALA A 332 19.54 -26.95 17.38
N TYR A 333 19.56 -27.67 18.50
CA TYR A 333 20.32 -27.34 19.71
C TYR A 333 21.23 -28.48 20.21
N GLY A 334 21.68 -29.35 19.29
CA GLY A 334 22.66 -30.39 19.60
C GLY A 334 24.07 -29.81 19.83
N GLU A 335 25.01 -30.67 20.24
CA GLU A 335 26.44 -30.31 20.42
C GLU A 335 27.11 -29.77 19.14
N ASP A 336 26.48 -29.96 17.98
CA ASP A 336 26.93 -29.53 16.66
C ASP A 336 26.39 -28.13 16.24
N GLY A 337 25.60 -27.46 17.08
CA GLY A 337 24.92 -26.21 16.76
C GLY A 337 23.81 -26.36 15.72
N GLY A 338 23.19 -27.54 15.62
CA GLY A 338 22.10 -27.82 14.68
C GLY A 338 22.54 -27.95 13.22
N ARG A 339 23.81 -28.26 12.96
CA ARG A 339 24.32 -28.53 11.60
C ARG A 339 23.60 -29.71 10.95
N ALA A 340 23.39 -30.79 11.68
CA ALA A 340 22.72 -31.99 11.19
C ALA A 340 21.26 -31.74 10.78
N LEU A 341 20.58 -30.75 11.38
CA LEU A 341 19.23 -30.34 10.99
C LEU A 341 19.25 -29.60 9.63
N ARG A 342 20.23 -28.73 9.40
CA ARG A 342 20.42 -28.03 8.11
C ARG A 342 20.74 -29.02 6.99
N GLU A 343 21.67 -29.95 7.22
CA GLU A 343 21.99 -31.04 6.27
C GLU A 343 20.79 -31.94 5.95
N TRP A 344 19.90 -32.19 6.93
CA TRP A 344 18.70 -33.00 6.73
C TRP A 344 17.58 -32.26 5.96
N LEU A 345 17.39 -30.97 6.22
CA LEU A 345 16.44 -30.10 5.50
C LEU A 345 16.86 -29.84 4.04
N ALA A 346 18.17 -29.76 3.76
CA ALA A 346 18.72 -29.58 2.42
C ALA A 346 18.56 -30.80 1.49
N GLY A 347 18.25 -31.98 2.03
CA GLY A 347 18.09 -33.21 1.24
C GLY A 347 16.68 -33.38 0.64
N ALA A 348 16.59 -34.11 -0.48
CA ALA A 348 15.33 -34.59 -1.03
C ALA A 348 14.69 -35.70 -0.16
N GLU A 349 13.37 -35.88 -0.26
CA GLU A 349 12.65 -37.01 0.33
C GLU A 349 12.41 -38.18 -0.62
N ASP A 350 12.19 -37.92 -1.93
CA ASP A 350 11.89 -38.97 -2.90
C ASP A 350 12.47 -38.71 -4.31
N SER A 351 12.19 -39.64 -5.23
CA SER A 351 12.71 -39.64 -6.60
C SER A 351 12.03 -38.65 -7.55
N ALA A 352 10.80 -38.21 -7.28
CA ALA A 352 10.13 -37.16 -8.07
C ALA A 352 10.71 -35.78 -7.71
N GLN A 353 10.93 -35.53 -6.42
CA GLN A 353 11.70 -34.37 -5.97
C GLN A 353 13.09 -34.36 -6.63
N ALA A 354 13.82 -35.49 -6.60
CA ALA A 354 15.15 -35.59 -7.20
C ALA A 354 15.16 -35.49 -8.73
N ALA A 355 14.18 -36.05 -9.45
CA ALA A 355 14.07 -35.91 -10.91
C ALA A 355 13.83 -34.45 -11.31
N SER A 356 13.15 -33.69 -10.45
CA SER A 356 12.99 -32.26 -10.55
C SER A 356 13.97 -31.48 -9.67
N GLY A 357 15.10 -32.06 -9.26
CA GLY A 357 16.17 -31.37 -8.52
C GLY A 357 15.78 -30.65 -7.22
N LEU A 358 14.61 -30.91 -6.64
CA LEU A 358 14.06 -30.24 -5.45
C LEU A 358 14.43 -30.96 -4.14
N ASN A 359 14.32 -30.23 -3.02
CA ASN A 359 14.59 -30.70 -1.67
C ASN A 359 13.42 -30.43 -0.71
N ARG A 360 13.52 -30.88 0.55
CA ARG A 360 12.47 -30.70 1.58
C ARG A 360 12.14 -29.25 1.87
N ALA A 361 13.15 -28.38 2.03
CA ALA A 361 12.92 -26.98 2.35
C ALA A 361 12.19 -26.26 1.21
N ALA A 362 12.67 -26.43 -0.03
CA ALA A 362 12.03 -25.84 -1.22
C ALA A 362 10.57 -26.30 -1.38
N LEU A 363 10.28 -27.60 -1.26
CA LEU A 363 8.90 -28.10 -1.40
C LEU A 363 8.00 -27.79 -0.20
N ALA A 364 8.56 -27.57 0.99
CA ALA A 364 7.78 -27.05 2.12
C ALA A 364 7.39 -25.58 1.89
N VAL A 365 8.31 -24.76 1.34
CA VAL A 365 8.03 -23.37 0.99
C VAL A 365 6.89 -23.31 -0.03
N TRP A 366 6.98 -24.13 -1.09
CA TRP A 366 5.89 -24.32 -2.05
C TRP A 366 4.57 -24.73 -1.39
N ASP A 367 4.52 -25.82 -0.64
CA ASP A 367 3.25 -26.33 -0.08
C ASP A 367 2.60 -25.33 0.89
N SER A 368 3.41 -24.53 1.59
CA SER A 368 2.94 -23.50 2.51
C SER A 368 2.39 -22.22 1.85
N ARG A 369 2.74 -21.94 0.58
CA ARG A 369 2.42 -20.68 -0.10
C ARG A 369 1.49 -20.90 -1.29
N VAL A 370 0.25 -20.41 -1.15
CA VAL A 370 -0.79 -20.51 -2.19
C VAL A 370 -0.37 -19.81 -3.47
N ASP A 371 0.33 -18.68 -3.36
CA ASP A 371 0.93 -17.95 -4.49
C ASP A 371 1.98 -18.80 -5.23
N LEU A 372 2.86 -19.52 -4.52
CA LEU A 372 3.84 -20.43 -5.15
C LEU A 372 3.17 -21.67 -5.76
N ARG A 373 2.01 -22.08 -5.24
CA ARG A 373 1.16 -23.16 -5.78
C ARG A 373 0.31 -22.71 -6.97
N ILE A 374 0.11 -21.41 -7.17
CA ILE A 374 -0.55 -20.80 -8.34
C ILE A 374 0.48 -20.44 -9.42
N ALA A 375 1.63 -19.87 -9.03
CA ALA A 375 2.74 -19.52 -9.92
C ALA A 375 3.49 -20.76 -10.43
N PHE A 376 3.55 -21.82 -9.62
CA PHE A 376 4.20 -23.08 -9.96
C PHE A 376 3.34 -24.31 -9.59
N PRO A 377 2.15 -24.52 -10.18
CA PRO A 377 1.25 -25.62 -9.79
C PRO A 377 1.87 -27.02 -9.91
N HIS A 378 2.87 -27.18 -10.78
CA HIS A 378 3.59 -28.42 -11.01
C HIS A 378 5.10 -28.22 -10.73
N PRO A 379 5.51 -28.08 -9.45
CA PRO A 379 6.90 -27.79 -9.08
C PRO A 379 7.84 -28.97 -9.38
N THR A 380 7.29 -30.19 -9.45
CA THR A 380 7.95 -31.41 -9.92
C THR A 380 7.60 -31.74 -11.38
N GLY A 381 7.17 -30.74 -12.15
CA GLY A 381 6.70 -30.85 -13.54
C GLY A 381 7.16 -29.68 -14.41
N GLU A 382 6.24 -29.04 -15.14
CA GLU A 382 6.56 -28.02 -16.15
C GLU A 382 7.06 -26.69 -15.57
N ASP A 383 6.54 -26.27 -14.42
CA ASP A 383 6.95 -25.03 -13.75
C ASP A 383 8.31 -25.10 -13.10
N SER A 384 8.87 -26.31 -13.07
CA SER A 384 9.98 -26.62 -12.20
C SER A 384 11.20 -25.71 -12.46
N GLU A 385 11.43 -25.16 -13.67
CA GLU A 385 12.48 -24.13 -13.87
C GLU A 385 12.24 -22.91 -13.07
N LYS A 386 11.07 -22.32 -13.30
CA LYS A 386 10.72 -21.03 -12.76
C LYS A 386 10.68 -21.11 -11.24
N PHE A 387 10.14 -22.20 -10.69
CA PHE A 387 10.17 -22.41 -9.24
C PHE A 387 11.58 -22.55 -8.67
N ARG A 388 12.49 -23.19 -9.40
CA ARG A 388 13.82 -23.51 -8.89
C ARG A 388 14.83 -22.38 -9.13
N ALA A 389 14.67 -21.63 -10.21
CA ALA A 389 15.23 -20.31 -10.41
C ALA A 389 14.76 -19.36 -9.30
N TRP A 390 13.44 -19.30 -9.04
CA TRP A 390 12.87 -18.56 -7.90
C TRP A 390 13.53 -18.99 -6.59
N CYS A 391 13.69 -20.29 -6.30
CA CYS A 391 14.38 -20.73 -5.09
C CYS A 391 15.81 -20.19 -4.95
N VAL A 392 16.59 -20.09 -6.04
CA VAL A 392 17.98 -19.58 -6.01
C VAL A 392 18.10 -18.06 -6.13
N THR A 393 17.01 -17.35 -6.42
CA THR A 393 16.97 -15.88 -6.47
C THR A 393 16.02 -15.35 -5.38
N SER A 394 14.74 -15.33 -5.68
CA SER A 394 13.71 -14.65 -4.90
C SER A 394 13.43 -15.38 -3.59
N GLY A 395 13.47 -16.71 -3.54
CA GLY A 395 13.38 -17.49 -2.30
C GLY A 395 14.47 -17.18 -1.27
N ILE A 396 15.68 -16.77 -1.72
CA ILE A 396 16.74 -16.28 -0.83
C ILE A 396 16.50 -14.80 -0.48
N ASN A 397 16.17 -13.96 -1.46
CA ASN A 397 15.96 -12.53 -1.28
C ASN A 397 14.72 -12.18 -0.43
N GLU A 398 13.68 -13.03 -0.46
CA GLU A 398 12.48 -12.97 0.38
C GLU A 398 12.72 -13.58 1.78
N GLY A 399 13.86 -14.26 2.01
CA GLY A 399 14.22 -14.90 3.28
C GLY A 399 13.56 -16.26 3.55
N GLU A 400 12.79 -16.79 2.60
CA GLU A 400 12.04 -18.05 2.70
C GLU A 400 12.95 -19.30 2.70
N LEU A 401 14.06 -19.23 1.96
CA LEU A 401 15.09 -20.26 1.85
C LEU A 401 16.46 -19.67 2.17
N ALA A 402 17.17 -20.27 3.12
CA ALA A 402 18.59 -20.00 3.29
C ALA A 402 19.40 -20.66 2.16
N GLU A 403 20.56 -20.08 1.81
CA GLU A 403 21.44 -20.53 0.70
C GLU A 403 21.76 -22.04 0.73
N TRP A 404 21.71 -22.67 1.89
CA TRP A 404 22.03 -24.08 2.08
C TRP A 404 20.96 -25.09 1.54
N ALA A 405 20.00 -24.69 0.68
CA ALA A 405 18.87 -25.56 0.23
C ALA A 405 18.23 -25.35 -1.20
N LEU A 406 18.87 -25.67 -2.38
CA LEU A 406 18.56 -25.13 -3.78
C LEU A 406 18.51 -26.12 -5.09
N PRO A 407 18.07 -25.75 -6.40
CA PRO A 407 17.57 -26.64 -7.58
C PRO A 407 17.70 -26.32 -9.25
N GLY A 408 16.81 -26.73 -10.31
CA GLY A 408 16.96 -26.83 -11.92
C GLY A 408 15.89 -26.33 -13.11
N HIS A 409 15.58 -26.89 -14.41
CA HIS A 409 14.92 -26.30 -15.77
C HIS A 409 13.69 -26.87 -16.83
N PRO A 410 12.53 -26.22 -17.43
CA PRO A 410 11.66 -26.32 -18.81
C PRO A 410 11.16 -25.23 -20.01
N VAL A 411 9.84 -24.83 -20.41
CA VAL A 411 9.23 -24.43 -21.87
C VAL A 411 8.05 -23.27 -22.28
N ALA A 412 7.28 -23.20 -23.51
CA ALA A 412 6.48 -22.00 -24.25
C ALA A 412 5.10 -22.08 -25.24
N ALA A 413 4.58 -21.06 -26.12
CA ALA A 413 3.12 -20.73 -26.71
C ALA A 413 2.59 -20.32 -28.27
N ARG A 414 1.48 -19.46 -28.64
CA ARG A 414 0.47 -19.36 -29.91
C ARG A 414 0.05 -17.97 -30.76
N ALA A 415 -0.97 -17.82 -31.76
CA ALA A 415 -1.25 -16.76 -32.94
C ALA A 415 -2.74 -16.32 -33.63
N PRO A 416 -2.99 -15.33 -34.67
CA PRO A 416 -4.25 -14.45 -35.11
C PRO A 416 -4.67 -13.93 -36.67
N VAL A 417 -5.39 -12.74 -37.04
CA VAL A 417 -6.21 -12.32 -38.37
C VAL A 417 -6.49 -10.74 -38.90
N ASP A 418 -7.04 -10.33 -40.15
CA ASP A 418 -7.31 -8.94 -40.89
C ASP A 418 -8.78 -8.46 -41.38
N GLU A 419 -9.41 -7.33 -40.90
CA GLU A 419 -10.62 -6.57 -41.44
C GLU A 419 -10.81 -5.12 -40.82
N PHE A 420 -11.66 -4.18 -41.29
CA PHE A 420 -11.93 -2.91 -40.53
C PHE A 420 -13.02 -3.08 -39.44
N GLY A 421 -12.59 -2.97 -38.19
CA GLY A 421 -13.41 -2.89 -36.98
C GLY A 421 -12.53 -2.71 -35.76
N VAL A 422 -13.13 -2.59 -34.58
CA VAL A 422 -12.44 -2.47 -33.30
C VAL A 422 -12.87 -3.57 -32.34
N ASN A 423 -11.94 -4.29 -31.72
CA ASN A 423 -12.27 -5.10 -30.54
C ASN A 423 -12.32 -4.15 -29.32
N LEU A 424 -13.45 -4.03 -28.61
CA LEU A 424 -13.50 -3.23 -27.38
C LEU A 424 -13.34 -4.16 -26.17
N LEU A 425 -12.24 -3.99 -25.46
CA LEU A 425 -11.76 -4.96 -24.48
C LEU A 425 -11.95 -4.40 -23.06
N GLY A 426 -13.18 -4.54 -22.52
CA GLY A 426 -13.64 -4.12 -21.19
C GLY A 426 -14.06 -5.30 -20.27
N TYR A 427 -14.48 -5.08 -19.02
CA TYR A 427 -15.41 -6.00 -18.31
C TYR A 427 -16.75 -5.25 -18.48
N LEU A 428 -17.57 -5.41 -19.52
CA LEU A 428 -18.50 -4.33 -19.93
C LEU A 428 -19.86 -4.24 -19.16
N THR A 429 -19.88 -4.30 -17.82
CA THR A 429 -21.07 -4.00 -16.92
C THR A 429 -21.15 -2.98 -15.61
N ALA A 430 -20.38 -1.88 -15.15
CA ALA A 430 -19.93 -1.24 -13.79
C ALA A 430 -20.25 0.19 -13.18
N GLU A 431 -20.18 0.27 -11.82
CA GLU A 431 -20.40 1.40 -10.86
C GLU A 431 -19.16 2.03 -10.18
N LEU A 432 -17.94 1.58 -10.48
CA LEU A 432 -16.69 2.23 -10.01
C LEU A 432 -16.52 3.67 -10.63
N GLY A 433 -15.34 4.30 -10.56
CA GLY A 433 -15.16 5.72 -10.98
C GLY A 433 -14.34 6.05 -12.25
N VAL A 434 -13.58 5.08 -12.75
CA VAL A 434 -12.86 5.10 -14.03
C VAL A 434 -13.72 4.72 -15.26
N GLY A 435 -14.02 3.43 -15.48
CA GLY A 435 -14.82 2.79 -16.55
C GLY A 435 -16.28 3.22 -16.80
N GLU A 436 -16.83 4.16 -16.04
CA GLU A 436 -17.94 4.99 -16.50
C GLU A 436 -17.50 5.77 -17.74
N MET A 437 -16.20 6.09 -17.83
CA MET A 437 -15.51 6.48 -19.05
C MET A 437 -15.58 5.42 -20.15
N GLY A 438 -15.43 4.13 -19.82
CA GLY A 438 -15.46 3.03 -20.78
C GLY A 438 -16.76 2.99 -21.59
N ARG A 439 -17.92 3.17 -20.92
CA ARG A 439 -19.21 3.31 -21.62
C ARG A 439 -19.50 4.68 -22.17
N ILE A 440 -18.96 5.76 -21.59
CA ILE A 440 -18.96 7.07 -22.25
C ILE A 440 -18.21 6.99 -23.59
N VAL A 441 -17.17 6.14 -23.67
CA VAL A 441 -16.45 5.79 -24.89
C VAL A 441 -17.24 4.80 -25.76
N HIS A 442 -17.93 3.79 -25.22
CA HIS A 442 -18.84 2.91 -25.98
C HIS A 442 -19.95 3.74 -26.67
N GLU A 443 -20.66 4.58 -25.90
CA GLU A 443 -21.71 5.50 -26.37
C GLU A 443 -21.17 6.45 -27.45
N ALA A 444 -19.94 6.96 -27.29
CA ALA A 444 -19.28 7.79 -28.30
C ALA A 444 -18.82 7.01 -29.55
N ILE A 445 -18.47 5.72 -29.43
CA ILE A 445 -18.09 4.83 -30.55
C ILE A 445 -19.33 4.37 -31.34
N GLU A 446 -20.44 4.10 -30.67
CA GLU A 446 -21.73 3.80 -31.29
C GLU A 446 -22.31 5.03 -32.00
N THR A 447 -22.28 6.20 -31.33
CA THR A 447 -22.63 7.50 -31.95
C THR A 447 -21.70 7.84 -33.13
N ALA A 448 -20.49 7.26 -33.17
CA ALA A 448 -19.55 7.35 -34.28
C ALA A 448 -19.75 6.30 -35.40
N GLU A 449 -20.69 5.36 -35.28
CA GLU A 449 -20.98 4.30 -36.26
C GLU A 449 -19.75 3.43 -36.66
N VAL A 450 -18.96 2.95 -35.70
CA VAL A 450 -17.80 2.08 -35.96
C VAL A 450 -18.12 0.60 -35.66
N PRO A 451 -17.81 -0.36 -36.55
CA PRO A 451 -18.01 -1.79 -36.29
C PRO A 451 -17.15 -2.26 -35.11
N ILE A 452 -17.80 -2.91 -34.14
CA ILE A 452 -17.24 -3.25 -32.83
C ILE A 452 -17.42 -4.74 -32.54
N ALA A 453 -16.39 -5.38 -31.96
CA ALA A 453 -16.46 -6.69 -31.32
C ALA A 453 -16.11 -6.50 -29.83
N SER A 454 -17.13 -6.47 -28.97
CA SER A 454 -16.90 -6.41 -27.53
C SER A 454 -16.30 -7.73 -27.03
N VAL A 455 -15.27 -7.62 -26.22
CA VAL A 455 -14.63 -8.76 -25.54
C VAL A 455 -14.68 -8.45 -24.06
N VAL A 456 -15.72 -8.98 -23.42
CA VAL A 456 -15.90 -8.88 -21.97
C VAL A 456 -14.90 -9.83 -21.31
N GLU A 457 -14.07 -9.31 -20.42
CA GLU A 457 -13.40 -10.13 -19.42
C GLU A 457 -14.31 -10.25 -18.21
N GLU A 458 -14.37 -11.44 -17.63
CA GLU A 458 -15.11 -11.71 -16.38
C GLU A 458 -14.20 -12.39 -15.35
N ARG A 459 -13.08 -13.03 -15.75
CA ARG A 459 -12.13 -13.78 -14.90
C ARG A 459 -11.27 -12.90 -13.96
N ILE A 460 -11.70 -11.65 -13.76
CA ILE A 460 -11.07 -10.68 -12.87
C ILE A 460 -12.13 -9.80 -12.15
N LEU A 461 -13.46 -10.02 -12.28
CA LEU A 461 -14.47 -9.38 -11.42
C LEU A 461 -15.67 -10.28 -11.02
N ASN A 462 -16.18 -10.06 -9.79
CA ASN A 462 -17.27 -10.74 -9.11
C ASN A 462 -18.64 -10.04 -9.25
N ARG A 463 -18.70 -8.74 -9.52
CA ARG A 463 -19.93 -7.96 -9.30
C ARG A 463 -20.58 -7.46 -10.58
N THR A 464 -21.06 -8.38 -11.41
CA THR A 464 -21.76 -8.08 -12.68
C THR A 464 -23.29 -7.98 -12.54
N GLY A 465 -23.99 -7.70 -13.66
CA GLY A 465 -25.47 -7.67 -13.75
C GLY A 465 -26.08 -6.58 -14.66
N LEU A 466 -25.29 -5.97 -15.56
CA LEU A 466 -25.80 -5.13 -16.64
C LEU A 466 -26.02 -6.10 -17.79
N ASP A 467 -26.81 -5.67 -18.76
CA ASP A 467 -26.85 -6.35 -20.05
C ASP A 467 -25.48 -6.19 -20.73
N GLN A 468 -24.88 -7.31 -21.13
CA GLN A 468 -23.66 -7.29 -21.95
C GLN A 468 -23.99 -6.61 -23.30
N PRO A 469 -23.06 -5.85 -23.91
CA PRO A 469 -23.35 -5.18 -25.16
C PRO A 469 -23.60 -6.17 -26.30
N ASP A 470 -24.55 -5.85 -27.19
CA ASP A 470 -24.96 -6.64 -28.37
C ASP A 470 -23.80 -7.00 -29.34
N SER A 471 -22.62 -6.42 -29.14
CA SER A 471 -21.41 -6.58 -29.96
C SER A 471 -20.46 -7.68 -29.49
N LEU A 472 -20.80 -8.50 -28.49
CA LEU A 472 -19.94 -9.55 -27.93
C LEU A 472 -19.43 -10.57 -28.99
N GLY A 473 -18.13 -10.87 -29.01
CA GLY A 473 -17.59 -11.93 -29.89
C GLY A 473 -16.07 -12.17 -29.80
N ASP A 474 -15.60 -13.22 -30.50
CA ASP A 474 -14.18 -13.62 -30.52
C ASP A 474 -13.24 -12.52 -31.07
N PRO A 475 -12.00 -12.39 -30.54
CA PRO A 475 -10.97 -11.45 -31.03
C PRO A 475 -10.62 -11.62 -32.53
N ARG A 476 -11.30 -10.88 -33.40
CA ARG A 476 -11.11 -10.94 -34.86
C ARG A 476 -10.39 -9.74 -35.46
N PHE A 477 -10.65 -8.52 -34.97
CA PHE A 477 -10.25 -7.31 -35.68
C PHE A 477 -8.78 -6.89 -35.45
N PRO A 478 -8.12 -6.30 -36.45
CA PRO A 478 -6.82 -5.63 -36.38
C PRO A 478 -6.62 -4.65 -35.23
N VAL A 479 -7.62 -3.82 -34.92
CA VAL A 479 -7.54 -2.78 -33.90
C VAL A 479 -8.26 -3.26 -32.65
N SER A 480 -7.66 -3.06 -31.48
CA SER A 480 -8.30 -3.26 -30.19
C SER A 480 -8.29 -1.95 -29.40
N VAL A 481 -9.45 -1.36 -29.13
CA VAL A 481 -9.56 -0.34 -28.10
C VAL A 481 -9.65 -1.05 -26.78
N LEU A 482 -8.74 -0.64 -25.92
CA LEU A 482 -8.70 -1.00 -24.54
C LEU A 482 -9.18 0.28 -23.84
N ALA A 483 -10.49 0.38 -23.58
CA ALA A 483 -11.06 1.49 -22.83
C ALA A 483 -10.78 1.33 -21.32
N VAL A 484 -9.58 1.68 -20.85
CA VAL A 484 -9.01 1.20 -19.58
C VAL A 484 -7.72 1.92 -19.06
N ASN A 485 -7.64 2.40 -17.78
CA ASN A 485 -6.37 2.76 -17.08
C ASN A 485 -5.64 1.52 -16.49
N ALA A 486 -4.69 1.68 -15.55
CA ALA A 486 -3.26 1.94 -15.71
C ALA A 486 -2.37 1.09 -14.77
N ASP A 487 -2.95 0.19 -13.96
CA ASP A 487 -2.23 -0.75 -13.08
C ASP A 487 -2.44 -2.25 -13.42
N GLN A 488 -3.04 -2.63 -14.56
CA GLN A 488 -3.94 -3.79 -14.49
C GLN A 488 -3.94 -4.91 -15.60
N THR A 489 -3.40 -4.74 -16.82
CA THR A 489 -3.54 -5.69 -17.97
C THR A 489 -2.48 -6.76 -18.26
N ARG A 490 -1.26 -6.84 -17.72
CA ARG A 490 -0.31 -7.82 -18.30
C ARG A 490 -0.85 -9.23 -18.08
N VAL A 491 -1.30 -9.52 -16.86
CA VAL A 491 -2.58 -10.18 -16.54
C VAL A 491 -3.47 -10.55 -17.76
N LEU A 492 -4.24 -9.60 -18.28
CA LEU A 492 -5.29 -9.79 -19.28
C LEU A 492 -4.83 -10.25 -20.68
N LEU A 493 -3.89 -9.62 -21.41
CA LEU A 493 -3.43 -10.28 -22.67
C LEU A 493 -2.54 -11.52 -22.38
N GLY A 494 -2.42 -11.92 -21.10
CA GLY A 494 -1.90 -13.21 -20.64
C GLY A 494 -3.01 -14.25 -20.51
N THR A 495 -4.15 -13.86 -19.92
CA THR A 495 -5.43 -14.60 -19.99
C THR A 495 -5.91 -14.76 -21.44
N HIS A 496 -5.66 -13.76 -22.29
CA HIS A 496 -6.10 -13.66 -23.69
C HIS A 496 -4.93 -13.33 -24.63
N PRO A 497 -4.04 -14.27 -24.97
CA PRO A 497 -2.93 -14.00 -25.90
C PRO A 497 -3.36 -13.61 -27.33
N GLU A 498 -4.62 -13.87 -27.71
CA GLU A 498 -5.12 -13.77 -29.10
C GLU A 498 -5.66 -12.37 -29.47
N VAL A 499 -5.90 -11.51 -28.48
CA VAL A 499 -6.06 -10.05 -28.67
C VAL A 499 -4.70 -9.34 -28.81
N GLY A 500 -3.59 -9.98 -28.40
CA GLY A 500 -2.26 -9.38 -28.39
C GLY A 500 -1.38 -9.75 -29.60
N HIS A 501 -1.48 -10.98 -30.12
CA HIS A 501 -0.65 -11.42 -31.24
C HIS A 501 -1.03 -10.68 -32.54
N ASP A 502 -0.04 -10.19 -33.29
CA ASP A 502 -0.16 -9.48 -34.60
C ASP A 502 -1.31 -8.44 -34.71
N ARG A 503 -1.67 -7.70 -33.64
CA ARG A 503 -2.74 -6.66 -33.61
C ARG A 503 -2.23 -5.26 -33.20
N TYR A 504 -3.02 -4.22 -33.47
CA TYR A 504 -2.82 -2.81 -33.08
C TYR A 504 -3.78 -2.45 -31.93
N ARG A 505 -3.37 -1.62 -30.97
CA ARG A 505 -3.98 -1.54 -29.64
C ARG A 505 -4.03 -0.08 -29.13
N ILE A 506 -4.97 0.30 -28.25
CA ILE A 506 -5.13 1.69 -27.73
C ILE A 506 -5.57 1.64 -26.25
N GLY A 507 -5.02 2.46 -25.33
CA GLY A 507 -5.42 2.53 -23.90
C GLY A 507 -6.20 3.81 -23.50
N LEU A 508 -6.87 3.86 -22.34
CA LEU A 508 -7.70 5.01 -21.89
C LEU A 508 -7.60 5.28 -20.36
N TRP A 509 -6.89 6.34 -19.92
CA TRP A 509 -6.34 6.44 -18.56
C TRP A 509 -6.77 7.68 -17.73
N ALA A 510 -6.56 7.61 -16.41
CA ALA A 510 -6.73 8.69 -15.44
C ALA A 510 -5.65 8.63 -14.33
N TRP A 511 -5.32 9.77 -13.72
CA TRP A 511 -4.38 9.87 -12.60
C TRP A 511 -4.62 11.14 -11.74
N GLU A 512 -4.17 11.16 -10.49
CA GLU A 512 -4.68 12.07 -9.44
C GLU A 512 -3.62 12.86 -8.65
N THR A 513 -2.33 12.62 -8.91
CA THR A 513 -1.18 13.35 -8.32
C THR A 513 -0.31 13.92 -9.45
N GLU A 514 0.66 14.78 -9.13
CA GLU A 514 1.39 15.57 -10.13
C GLU A 514 2.44 14.82 -10.96
N ASP A 515 2.81 13.61 -10.53
CA ASP A 515 3.73 12.71 -11.22
C ASP A 515 3.09 11.33 -11.46
N PHE A 516 3.38 10.71 -12.61
CA PHE A 516 2.87 9.38 -12.95
C PHE A 516 3.91 8.30 -12.55
N PRO A 517 3.54 7.26 -11.78
CA PRO A 517 4.52 6.51 -11.00
C PRO A 517 5.24 5.46 -11.87
N ALA A 518 6.58 5.37 -11.89
CA ALA A 518 7.28 4.44 -12.80
C ALA A 518 7.10 2.93 -12.53
N SER A 519 6.40 2.52 -11.47
CA SER A 519 5.77 1.19 -11.40
C SER A 519 4.83 0.99 -12.60
N MET A 520 4.04 2.03 -12.86
CA MET A 520 3.44 2.38 -14.12
C MET A 520 4.42 3.22 -14.99
N HIS A 521 5.62 2.71 -15.38
CA HIS A 521 6.38 3.12 -16.61
C HIS A 521 6.83 2.00 -17.58
N GLU A 522 6.82 0.72 -17.21
CA GLU A 522 7.17 -0.44 -18.08
C GLU A 522 6.43 -0.55 -19.45
N ALA A 523 5.57 0.38 -19.89
CA ALA A 523 5.05 0.45 -21.28
C ALA A 523 4.27 1.67 -21.76
N PHE A 524 4.53 1.90 -23.04
CA PHE A 524 3.58 2.49 -23.96
C PHE A 524 3.54 1.71 -25.29
N GLY A 525 3.85 0.41 -25.26
CA GLY A 525 4.09 -0.44 -26.45
C GLY A 525 3.48 -1.85 -26.41
N LEU A 526 2.82 -2.24 -25.30
CA LEU A 526 1.73 -3.23 -25.38
C LEU A 526 0.37 -2.59 -25.75
N VAL A 527 0.36 -1.27 -25.98
CA VAL A 527 -0.56 -0.62 -26.93
C VAL A 527 0.21 0.09 -28.05
N ASP A 528 -0.47 0.88 -28.87
CA ASP A 528 0.08 1.74 -29.91
C ASP A 528 -0.40 3.23 -29.81
N GLU A 529 -1.44 3.54 -29.01
CA GLU A 529 -1.92 4.92 -28.73
C GLU A 529 -2.57 5.08 -27.33
N VAL A 530 -2.61 6.31 -26.80
CA VAL A 530 -3.08 6.71 -25.46
C VAL A 530 -4.19 7.76 -25.48
N TRP A 531 -5.27 7.55 -24.71
CA TRP A 531 -6.35 8.54 -24.47
C TRP A 531 -6.52 8.85 -22.97
N THR A 532 -6.80 10.10 -22.54
CA THR A 532 -6.90 10.48 -21.10
C THR A 532 -8.15 11.29 -20.72
N VAL A 533 -8.54 11.32 -19.43
CA VAL A 533 -9.83 11.92 -18.97
C VAL A 533 -9.83 13.42 -18.66
N SER A 534 -8.69 14.05 -18.39
CA SER A 534 -8.59 15.46 -17.99
C SER A 534 -7.30 16.09 -18.55
N ASP A 535 -7.25 17.42 -18.65
CA ASP A 535 -6.03 18.08 -19.15
C ASP A 535 -4.91 18.03 -18.10
N PHE A 536 -5.24 17.91 -16.81
CA PHE A 536 -4.32 17.50 -15.75
C PHE A 536 -3.80 16.08 -16.01
N CYS A 537 -4.68 15.08 -16.23
CA CYS A 537 -4.26 13.71 -16.57
C CYS A 537 -3.38 13.66 -17.83
N ARG A 538 -3.74 14.38 -18.91
CA ARG A 538 -2.90 14.49 -20.10
C ARG A 538 -1.55 15.13 -19.75
N THR A 539 -1.54 16.23 -19.01
CA THR A 539 -0.31 16.98 -18.71
C THR A 539 0.60 16.25 -17.73
N VAL A 540 0.07 15.34 -16.91
CA VAL A 540 0.87 14.41 -16.10
C VAL A 540 1.35 13.24 -16.98
N ILE A 541 0.47 12.44 -17.57
CA ILE A 541 0.85 11.21 -18.30
C ILE A 541 1.70 11.51 -19.56
N ALA A 542 1.47 12.62 -20.26
CA ALA A 542 2.27 13.02 -21.43
C ALA A 542 3.70 13.47 -21.09
N LYS A 543 4.06 13.67 -19.81
CA LYS A 543 5.47 13.81 -19.40
C LYS A 543 6.26 12.51 -19.63
N HIS A 544 5.58 11.37 -19.71
CA HIS A 544 6.21 10.04 -19.62
C HIS A 544 5.95 9.11 -20.82
N SER A 545 4.93 9.38 -21.64
CA SER A 545 4.54 8.51 -22.77
C SER A 545 5.37 8.72 -24.05
N PRO A 546 6.04 7.68 -24.60
CA PRO A 546 6.61 7.68 -25.96
C PRO A 546 5.59 7.43 -27.11
N ILE A 547 4.28 7.32 -26.83
CA ILE A 547 3.23 7.21 -27.87
C ILE A 547 2.18 8.32 -27.72
N PRO A 548 1.32 8.58 -28.73
CA PRO A 548 0.48 9.78 -28.74
C PRO A 548 -0.56 9.80 -27.62
N VAL A 549 -0.40 10.72 -26.66
CA VAL A 549 -1.36 11.00 -25.57
C VAL A 549 -2.36 12.06 -26.02
N LYS A 550 -3.66 11.81 -25.84
CA LYS A 550 -4.73 12.74 -26.26
C LYS A 550 -5.83 12.82 -25.21
N THR A 551 -6.21 14.02 -24.78
CA THR A 551 -7.38 14.17 -23.89
C THR A 551 -8.66 13.83 -24.64
N VAL A 552 -9.47 12.92 -24.09
CA VAL A 552 -10.88 12.76 -24.46
C VAL A 552 -11.64 13.99 -23.96
N PRO A 553 -12.51 14.62 -24.76
CA PRO A 553 -13.35 15.72 -24.29
C PRO A 553 -14.51 15.18 -23.45
N VAL A 554 -14.19 14.67 -22.25
CA VAL A 554 -15.12 14.01 -21.32
C VAL A 554 -16.36 14.87 -21.09
N PRO A 555 -17.58 14.37 -21.37
CA PRO A 555 -18.81 15.14 -21.25
C PRO A 555 -19.30 15.21 -19.79
N VAL A 556 -19.64 16.42 -19.33
CA VAL A 556 -20.33 16.61 -18.05
C VAL A 556 -21.84 16.67 -18.31
N ARG A 557 -22.61 15.83 -17.61
CA ARG A 557 -24.07 15.78 -17.72
C ARG A 557 -24.68 17.05 -17.11
N ASP A 558 -25.54 17.77 -17.85
CA ASP A 558 -26.32 18.87 -17.29
C ASP A 558 -27.46 18.30 -16.41
N PRO A 559 -27.53 18.61 -15.10
CA PRO A 559 -28.62 18.16 -14.22
C PRO A 559 -29.95 18.90 -14.45
N GLY A 560 -29.98 19.95 -15.28
CA GLY A 560 -31.13 20.82 -15.52
C GLY A 560 -30.96 22.22 -14.92
N GLU A 561 -32.04 23.01 -14.93
CA GLU A 561 -32.06 24.32 -14.27
C GLU A 561 -31.91 24.16 -12.73
N PRO A 562 -31.10 24.98 -12.05
CA PRO A 562 -30.96 24.91 -10.59
C PRO A 562 -32.30 25.15 -9.87
N SER A 563 -32.73 24.13 -9.11
CA SER A 563 -33.91 24.07 -8.25
C SER A 563 -33.85 24.94 -6.99
N ARG A 564 -32.67 25.47 -6.67
CA ARG A 564 -32.30 26.04 -5.37
C ARG A 564 -33.20 27.22 -4.97
N PRO A 565 -34.02 27.10 -3.89
CA PRO A 565 -34.67 28.26 -3.31
C PRO A 565 -33.63 29.18 -2.63
N ALA A 566 -33.94 30.47 -2.53
CA ALA A 566 -33.16 31.37 -1.70
C ALA A 566 -33.34 31.00 -0.22
N ARG A 567 -32.24 30.90 0.54
CA ARG A 567 -32.22 30.49 1.95
C ARG A 567 -33.21 31.32 2.79
N GLU A 568 -34.08 30.66 3.56
CA GLU A 568 -35.01 31.35 4.44
C GLU A 568 -34.30 31.94 5.68
N ALA A 569 -34.84 33.05 6.19
CA ALA A 569 -34.25 33.80 7.29
C ALA A 569 -34.34 33.03 8.63
N GLY A 570 -33.29 32.25 8.93
CA GLY A 570 -33.18 31.40 10.11
C GLY A 570 -32.65 29.99 9.82
N GLU A 571 -32.52 29.60 8.55
CA GLU A 571 -31.93 28.32 8.19
C GLU A 571 -30.40 28.31 8.40
N PRO A 572 -29.83 27.21 8.94
CA PRO A 572 -28.40 27.13 9.19
C PRO A 572 -27.61 26.98 7.89
N VAL A 573 -26.38 27.49 7.88
CA VAL A 573 -25.43 27.27 6.77
C VAL A 573 -24.93 25.83 6.81
N ARG A 574 -25.10 25.11 5.70
CA ARG A 574 -24.82 23.67 5.58
C ARG A 574 -23.61 23.42 4.69
N PHE A 575 -22.54 22.91 5.29
CA PHE A 575 -21.35 22.44 4.59
C PHE A 575 -21.46 20.94 4.35
N LEU A 576 -21.26 20.50 3.12
CA LEU A 576 -21.28 19.10 2.71
C LEU A 576 -19.90 18.68 2.23
N PHE A 577 -19.42 17.54 2.73
CA PHE A 577 -18.33 16.78 2.09
C PHE A 577 -18.79 15.36 1.83
N ALA A 578 -18.51 14.82 0.63
CA ALA A 578 -18.84 13.44 0.26
C ALA A 578 -17.58 12.68 -0.21
N PHE A 579 -17.35 11.50 0.35
CA PHE A 579 -16.21 10.64 -0.03
C PHE A 579 -16.53 9.14 0.12
N ASP A 580 -15.60 8.29 -0.30
CA ASP A 580 -15.61 6.84 -0.11
C ASP A 580 -14.35 6.44 0.68
N PHE A 581 -14.50 5.60 1.72
CA PHE A 581 -13.38 5.03 2.46
C PHE A 581 -12.42 4.21 1.59
N ASN A 582 -12.91 3.63 0.48
CA ASN A 582 -12.08 2.90 -0.49
C ASN A 582 -11.24 3.81 -1.39
N SER A 583 -11.50 5.12 -1.44
CA SER A 583 -10.67 6.11 -2.17
C SER A 583 -9.47 6.66 -1.37
N ILE A 584 -9.00 5.88 -0.40
CA ILE A 584 -8.01 6.24 0.64
C ILE A 584 -8.50 7.43 1.49
N ALA A 585 -9.08 7.14 2.65
CA ALA A 585 -9.62 8.16 3.57
C ALA A 585 -8.58 9.22 3.97
N GLN A 586 -7.30 8.86 4.01
CA GLN A 586 -6.18 9.77 4.25
C GLN A 586 -6.01 10.80 3.12
N ARG A 587 -6.19 10.44 1.84
CA ARG A 587 -6.25 11.39 0.72
C ARG A 587 -7.47 12.29 0.79
N LYS A 588 -8.64 11.72 1.10
CA LYS A 588 -9.92 12.45 1.15
C LYS A 588 -10.07 13.31 2.41
N ASN A 589 -9.26 13.09 3.45
CA ASN A 589 -9.06 13.99 4.60
C ASN A 589 -10.33 14.43 5.38
N PRO A 590 -11.27 13.54 5.73
CA PRO A 590 -12.48 13.93 6.47
C PRO A 590 -12.17 14.53 7.84
N TRP A 591 -11.06 14.12 8.48
CA TRP A 591 -10.58 14.68 9.75
C TRP A 591 -10.14 16.15 9.62
N GLY A 592 -9.58 16.55 8.47
CA GLY A 592 -9.29 17.95 8.17
C GLY A 592 -10.56 18.79 8.10
N THR A 593 -11.59 18.28 7.42
CA THR A 593 -12.90 18.95 7.32
C THR A 593 -13.58 19.12 8.69
N ILE A 594 -13.52 18.10 9.56
CA ILE A 594 -13.98 18.21 10.97
C ILE A 594 -13.22 19.31 11.71
N LYS A 595 -11.89 19.29 11.67
CA LYS A 595 -11.03 20.25 12.39
C LYS A 595 -11.26 21.69 11.89
N ALA A 596 -11.34 21.89 10.58
CA ALA A 596 -11.62 23.19 9.97
C ALA A 596 -12.98 23.74 10.41
N PHE A 597 -14.04 22.93 10.43
CA PHE A 597 -15.37 23.33 10.89
C PHE A 597 -15.40 23.68 12.38
N GLN A 598 -14.75 22.87 13.22
CA GLN A 598 -14.62 23.13 14.66
C GLN A 598 -13.87 24.45 14.93
N GLN A 599 -12.79 24.72 14.17
CA GLN A 599 -11.99 25.95 14.26
C GLN A 599 -12.67 27.17 13.62
N ALA A 600 -13.53 26.98 12.61
CA ALA A 600 -14.29 28.05 11.95
C ALA A 600 -15.31 28.69 12.91
N PHE A 601 -15.96 27.87 13.74
CA PHE A 601 -17.22 28.23 14.38
C PHE A 601 -17.29 27.94 15.90
N PRO A 602 -16.35 28.40 16.74
CA PRO A 602 -16.47 28.25 18.19
C PRO A 602 -17.71 28.99 18.71
N GLY A 603 -18.71 28.24 19.22
CA GLY A 603 -19.94 28.80 19.80
C GLY A 603 -20.99 29.32 18.80
N ARG A 604 -20.92 28.96 17.51
CA ARG A 604 -22.00 29.20 16.53
C ARG A 604 -22.88 27.95 16.37
N ASP A 605 -24.19 28.12 16.56
CA ASP A 605 -25.21 27.06 16.42
C ASP A 605 -26.03 27.18 15.13
N ASP A 606 -25.74 28.19 14.29
CA ASP A 606 -26.38 28.46 12.99
C ASP A 606 -25.64 27.79 11.81
N VAL A 607 -24.75 26.84 12.08
CA VAL A 607 -23.90 26.14 11.09
C VAL A 607 -23.95 24.62 11.30
N ARG A 608 -23.88 23.85 10.22
CA ARG A 608 -23.80 22.37 10.27
C ARG A 608 -22.79 21.84 9.26
N LEU A 609 -22.09 20.77 9.64
CA LEU A 609 -21.24 19.97 8.75
C LEU A 609 -21.87 18.59 8.59
N THR A 610 -22.13 18.17 7.36
CA THR A 610 -22.53 16.79 7.03
C THR A 610 -21.38 16.13 6.26
N ILE A 611 -20.78 15.08 6.85
CA ILE A 611 -19.82 14.22 6.17
C ILE A 611 -20.55 12.96 5.69
N LYS A 612 -20.69 12.87 4.37
CA LYS A 612 -21.30 11.76 3.67
C LYS A 612 -20.22 10.74 3.29
N THR A 613 -20.34 9.50 3.77
CA THR A 613 -19.35 8.45 3.47
C THR A 613 -19.96 7.07 3.23
N ILE A 614 -19.27 6.22 2.47
CA ILE A 614 -19.63 4.82 2.17
C ILE A 614 -18.43 3.91 2.42
N ASN A 615 -18.67 2.59 2.46
CA ASN A 615 -17.66 1.56 2.76
C ASN A 615 -16.99 1.66 4.14
N ALA A 616 -17.55 2.41 5.10
CA ALA A 616 -17.03 2.50 6.48
C ALA A 616 -16.89 1.13 7.18
N LYS A 617 -17.75 0.15 6.87
CA LYS A 617 -17.60 -1.25 7.33
C LYS A 617 -16.34 -1.96 6.80
N GLN A 618 -15.79 -1.52 5.66
CA GLN A 618 -14.57 -2.07 5.04
C GLN A 618 -13.30 -1.32 5.48
N ARG A 619 -13.44 -0.14 6.11
CA ARG A 619 -12.35 0.64 6.75
C ARG A 619 -12.73 1.01 8.20
N PRO A 620 -12.90 0.00 9.06
CA PRO A 620 -13.48 0.12 10.40
C PRO A 620 -12.56 0.84 11.39
N PHE A 621 -11.24 0.69 11.25
CA PHE A 621 -10.23 1.38 12.04
C PHE A 621 -10.27 2.89 11.78
N GLU A 622 -10.35 3.27 10.50
CA GLU A 622 -10.47 4.66 10.07
C GLU A 622 -11.86 5.23 10.40
N ALA A 623 -12.92 4.41 10.34
CA ALA A 623 -14.26 4.79 10.75
C ALA A 623 -14.34 5.07 12.27
N GLU A 624 -13.74 4.24 13.13
CA GLU A 624 -13.65 4.53 14.56
C GLU A 624 -12.80 5.77 14.85
N ARG A 625 -11.69 5.97 14.12
CA ARG A 625 -10.92 7.23 14.20
C ARG A 625 -11.76 8.45 13.79
N LEU A 626 -12.65 8.31 12.81
CA LEU A 626 -13.56 9.38 12.37
C LEU A 626 -14.68 9.64 13.39
N ARG A 627 -15.31 8.59 13.94
CA ARG A 627 -16.32 8.69 15.00
C ARG A 627 -15.74 9.31 16.27
N ALA A 628 -14.54 8.89 16.68
CA ALA A 628 -13.82 9.48 17.81
C ALA A 628 -13.42 10.95 17.59
N ALA A 629 -13.26 11.41 16.35
CA ALA A 629 -13.00 12.82 16.02
C ALA A 629 -14.28 13.68 15.97
N ALA A 630 -15.43 13.08 15.66
CA ALA A 630 -16.74 13.74 15.71
C ALA A 630 -17.36 13.72 17.12
N ALA A 631 -16.98 12.76 17.97
CA ALA A 631 -17.48 12.60 19.33
C ALA A 631 -17.25 13.86 20.18
N GLY A 632 -18.35 14.49 20.59
CA GLY A 632 -18.35 15.70 21.43
C GLY A 632 -18.87 16.96 20.74
N ASP A 633 -19.02 17.00 19.41
CA ASP A 633 -19.62 18.14 18.70
C ASP A 633 -20.97 17.76 18.02
N PRO A 634 -22.13 18.17 18.58
CA PRO A 634 -23.45 17.79 18.05
C PRO A 634 -23.84 18.52 16.75
N ARG A 635 -22.95 19.32 16.16
CA ARG A 635 -23.18 20.06 14.90
C ARG A 635 -22.61 19.33 13.67
N ILE A 636 -21.92 18.20 13.89
CA ILE A 636 -21.32 17.35 12.87
C ILE A 636 -22.17 16.09 12.70
N GLU A 637 -22.62 15.84 11.48
CA GLU A 637 -23.45 14.69 11.09
C GLU A 637 -22.66 13.73 10.20
N LEU A 638 -22.62 12.44 10.56
CA LEU A 638 -21.99 11.39 9.75
C LEU A 638 -23.06 10.54 9.06
N ILE A 639 -23.06 10.52 7.72
CA ILE A 639 -24.01 9.73 6.92
C ILE A 639 -23.27 8.57 6.24
N GLU A 640 -23.11 7.48 7.00
CA GLU A 640 -22.28 6.29 6.68
C GLU A 640 -23.01 5.22 5.82
N ARG A 641 -23.96 5.63 4.96
CA ARG A 641 -24.79 4.72 4.14
C ARG A 641 -24.79 5.10 2.66
N TYR A 642 -25.19 4.18 1.77
CA TYR A 642 -25.53 4.53 0.39
C TYR A 642 -26.78 5.43 0.33
N LEU A 643 -26.82 6.29 -0.69
CA LEU A 643 -27.97 7.10 -1.08
C LEU A 643 -28.40 6.71 -2.49
N SER A 644 -29.70 6.76 -2.77
CA SER A 644 -30.21 6.81 -4.15
C SER A 644 -29.87 8.15 -4.81
N VAL A 645 -29.93 8.21 -6.14
CA VAL A 645 -29.72 9.46 -6.90
C VAL A 645 -30.67 10.58 -6.44
N ALA A 646 -31.91 10.25 -6.09
CA ALA A 646 -32.88 11.23 -5.59
C ALA A 646 -32.49 11.80 -4.21
N GLU A 647 -32.02 10.96 -3.28
CA GLU A 647 -31.51 11.40 -1.98
C GLU A 647 -30.20 12.17 -2.10
N LEU A 648 -29.32 11.81 -3.05
CA LEU A 648 -28.08 12.54 -3.31
C LEU A 648 -28.37 13.94 -3.89
N HIS A 649 -29.36 14.04 -4.80
CA HIS A 649 -29.83 15.33 -5.30
C HIS A 649 -30.44 16.19 -4.18
N ASP A 650 -31.31 15.63 -3.35
CA ASP A 650 -31.90 16.32 -2.19
C ASP A 650 -30.82 16.78 -1.18
N LEU A 651 -29.78 15.97 -0.95
CA LEU A 651 -28.63 16.34 -0.12
C LEU A 651 -27.83 17.51 -0.73
N TYR A 652 -27.55 17.49 -2.04
CA TYR A 652 -26.89 18.61 -2.73
C TYR A 652 -27.74 19.88 -2.70
N ASP A 653 -29.05 19.79 -2.94
CA ASP A 653 -29.95 20.95 -3.02
C ASP A 653 -30.18 21.60 -1.65
N ARG A 654 -30.20 20.81 -0.57
CA ARG A 654 -30.22 21.32 0.82
C ARG A 654 -28.87 21.83 1.33
N SER A 655 -27.79 21.60 0.59
CA SER A 655 -26.44 22.02 1.01
C SER A 655 -26.12 23.42 0.50
N THR A 656 -25.68 24.29 1.41
CA THR A 656 -25.31 25.68 1.10
C THR A 656 -23.96 25.76 0.40
N CYS A 657 -23.02 24.89 0.77
CA CYS A 657 -21.68 24.85 0.19
C CYS A 657 -21.13 23.42 0.15
N TYR A 658 -20.43 23.08 -0.94
CA TYR A 658 -19.62 21.86 -1.02
C TYR A 658 -18.18 22.14 -0.57
N VAL A 659 -17.61 21.29 0.27
CA VAL A 659 -16.26 21.43 0.82
C VAL A 659 -15.44 20.20 0.48
N SER A 660 -14.31 20.36 -0.21
CA SER A 660 -13.38 19.28 -0.53
C SER A 660 -11.95 19.63 -0.11
N LEU A 661 -11.61 19.34 1.15
CA LEU A 661 -10.25 19.47 1.70
C LEU A 661 -9.35 18.28 1.33
N HIS A 662 -9.47 17.83 0.08
CA HIS A 662 -8.79 16.69 -0.52
C HIS A 662 -7.28 16.94 -0.69
N ARG A 663 -6.50 15.86 -0.76
CA ARG A 663 -5.05 15.89 -1.02
C ARG A 663 -4.65 15.55 -2.47
N GLY A 664 -5.61 15.19 -3.33
CA GLY A 664 -5.48 15.01 -4.80
C GLY A 664 -6.76 14.44 -5.46
N GLU A 665 -7.08 14.85 -6.71
CA GLU A 665 -8.22 14.40 -7.55
C GLU A 665 -7.82 14.34 -9.04
N GLY A 666 -8.27 13.30 -9.79
CA GLY A 666 -7.92 13.16 -11.22
C GLY A 666 -8.89 13.79 -12.23
N PHE A 667 -10.18 13.89 -11.85
CA PHE A 667 -11.15 14.78 -12.49
C PHE A 667 -11.91 15.63 -11.47
N GLY A 668 -12.09 15.16 -10.22
CA GLY A 668 -12.85 15.89 -9.21
C GLY A 668 -14.36 15.90 -9.49
N LEU A 669 -14.92 14.72 -9.82
CA LEU A 669 -16.32 14.59 -10.26
C LEU A 669 -17.33 15.27 -9.33
N THR A 670 -17.20 15.13 -8.01
CA THR A 670 -18.12 15.79 -7.05
C THR A 670 -18.01 17.32 -7.07
N VAL A 671 -16.82 17.85 -7.38
CA VAL A 671 -16.56 19.29 -7.49
C VAL A 671 -17.21 19.83 -8.77
N ALA A 672 -16.98 19.19 -9.91
CA ALA A 672 -17.65 19.50 -11.17
C ALA A 672 -19.18 19.33 -11.09
N GLU A 673 -19.65 18.32 -10.36
CA GLU A 673 -21.07 18.03 -10.12
C GLU A 673 -21.76 19.12 -9.28
N ALA A 674 -21.11 19.58 -8.20
CA ALA A 674 -21.57 20.70 -7.38
C ALA A 674 -21.61 22.00 -8.20
N MET A 675 -20.58 22.25 -9.02
CA MET A 675 -20.52 23.41 -9.91
C MET A 675 -21.59 23.39 -11.00
N ALA A 676 -21.91 22.22 -11.58
CA ALA A 676 -23.02 22.06 -12.53
C ALA A 676 -24.40 22.36 -11.89
N ARG A 677 -24.53 22.21 -10.57
CA ARG A 677 -25.70 22.63 -9.75
C ARG A 677 -25.62 24.07 -9.23
N ALA A 678 -24.65 24.86 -9.70
CA ALA A 678 -24.36 26.22 -9.28
C ALA A 678 -24.07 26.39 -7.77
N MET A 679 -23.48 25.39 -7.12
CA MET A 679 -23.08 25.48 -5.71
C MET A 679 -21.89 26.44 -5.51
N PRO A 680 -21.83 27.15 -4.36
CA PRO A 680 -20.59 27.62 -3.78
C PRO A 680 -19.70 26.43 -3.41
N VAL A 681 -18.43 26.46 -3.81
CA VAL A 681 -17.48 25.37 -3.55
C VAL A 681 -16.22 25.90 -2.87
N ILE A 682 -15.85 25.28 -1.76
CA ILE A 682 -14.55 25.39 -1.10
C ILE A 682 -13.75 24.13 -1.47
N SER A 683 -12.57 24.28 -2.04
CA SER A 683 -11.75 23.16 -2.54
C SER A 683 -10.28 23.45 -2.28
N THR A 684 -9.48 22.44 -1.95
CA THR A 684 -8.01 22.54 -2.08
C THR A 684 -7.67 23.04 -3.49
N ASP A 685 -6.76 24.00 -3.60
CA ASP A 685 -6.39 24.68 -4.86
C ASP A 685 -5.43 23.83 -5.70
N TYR A 686 -5.82 22.58 -5.96
CA TYR A 686 -4.90 21.52 -6.36
C TYR A 686 -5.51 20.54 -7.36
N SER A 687 -4.64 19.87 -8.11
CA SER A 687 -4.98 18.82 -9.09
C SER A 687 -6.05 19.27 -10.10
N SER A 688 -6.79 18.33 -10.70
CA SER A 688 -7.70 18.62 -11.84
C SER A 688 -8.83 19.59 -11.53
N THR A 689 -9.13 19.88 -10.26
CA THR A 689 -10.19 20.82 -9.86
C THR A 689 -9.91 22.24 -10.37
N THR A 690 -8.64 22.60 -10.51
CA THR A 690 -8.14 23.87 -11.06
C THR A 690 -8.48 24.09 -12.54
N GLU A 691 -8.79 23.04 -13.32
CA GLU A 691 -9.23 23.19 -14.73
C GLU A 691 -10.56 23.94 -14.87
N PHE A 692 -11.32 24.04 -13.78
CA PHE A 692 -12.65 24.65 -13.80
C PHE A 692 -12.99 25.51 -12.58
N LEU A 693 -12.35 25.31 -11.42
CA LEU A 693 -12.50 26.13 -10.22
C LEU A 693 -11.34 27.14 -10.11
N ASP A 694 -11.70 28.40 -9.86
CA ASP A 694 -10.78 29.52 -9.63
C ASP A 694 -11.35 30.45 -8.53
N SER A 695 -10.58 31.46 -8.11
CA SER A 695 -11.03 32.47 -7.12
C SER A 695 -12.23 33.32 -7.56
N THR A 696 -12.71 33.18 -8.79
CA THR A 696 -13.86 33.91 -9.33
C THR A 696 -15.13 33.03 -9.45
N THR A 697 -14.97 31.71 -9.30
CA THR A 697 -15.98 30.65 -9.42
C THR A 697 -16.14 29.81 -8.15
N GLY A 698 -15.18 29.86 -7.22
CA GLY A 698 -15.24 29.22 -5.91
C GLY A 698 -14.26 29.80 -4.89
N TRP A 699 -13.86 28.96 -3.93
CA TRP A 699 -12.86 29.24 -2.90
C TRP A 699 -11.70 28.22 -3.01
N PRO A 700 -10.62 28.57 -3.73
CA PRO A 700 -9.37 27.85 -3.60
C PRO A 700 -8.82 27.96 -2.17
N VAL A 701 -8.51 26.82 -1.56
CA VAL A 701 -7.87 26.70 -0.25
C VAL A 701 -6.39 26.39 -0.45
N PRO A 702 -5.47 27.23 0.05
CA PRO A 702 -4.05 26.98 -0.03
C PRO A 702 -3.68 25.72 0.76
N TYR A 703 -2.58 25.10 0.37
CA TYR A 703 -2.08 23.85 0.93
C TYR A 703 -0.57 23.94 1.12
N ARG A 704 -0.04 22.96 1.83
CA ARG A 704 1.39 22.62 1.85
C ARG A 704 1.51 21.17 1.38
N LEU A 705 2.57 20.85 0.66
CA LEU A 705 2.82 19.47 0.26
C LEU A 705 3.43 18.69 1.43
N VAL A 706 2.89 17.51 1.74
CA VAL A 706 3.41 16.62 2.80
C VAL A 706 3.58 15.20 2.27
N PRO A 707 4.57 14.42 2.77
CA PRO A 707 4.67 13.00 2.48
C PRO A 707 3.44 12.21 2.95
N VAL A 708 3.03 11.24 2.15
CA VAL A 708 1.90 10.32 2.39
C VAL A 708 2.08 9.46 3.65
N GLY A 709 3.29 8.97 3.90
CA GLY A 709 3.63 8.06 4.99
C GLY A 709 3.26 6.58 4.73
N LYS A 710 3.89 5.67 5.48
CA LYS A 710 3.74 4.21 5.30
C LYS A 710 2.30 3.75 5.57
N GLY A 711 1.79 2.85 4.73
CA GLY A 711 0.46 2.21 4.88
C GLY A 711 -0.70 2.96 4.20
N ASN A 712 -0.46 3.55 3.03
CA ASN A 712 -1.44 4.31 2.24
C ASN A 712 -1.45 3.90 0.75
N ASP A 713 -1.08 2.65 0.47
CA ASP A 713 -1.00 2.06 -0.87
C ASP A 713 -2.27 2.36 -1.70
N PRO A 714 -2.17 2.68 -3.01
CA PRO A 714 -1.01 2.49 -3.90
C PRO A 714 -0.03 3.67 -3.94
N TYR A 715 -0.21 4.71 -3.11
CA TYR A 715 0.74 5.83 -3.04
C TYR A 715 1.97 5.40 -2.20
N GLU A 716 3.18 5.63 -2.71
CA GLU A 716 4.42 5.30 -1.99
C GLU A 716 4.57 6.25 -0.76
N PRO A 717 5.34 5.86 0.29
CA PRO A 717 5.38 6.63 1.54
C PRO A 717 5.88 8.08 1.42
N ASP A 718 6.64 8.42 0.38
CA ASP A 718 7.18 9.74 0.12
C ASP A 718 6.33 10.59 -0.85
N THR A 719 5.30 10.02 -1.49
CA THR A 719 4.34 10.74 -2.35
C THR A 719 3.91 12.05 -1.71
N LEU A 720 3.98 13.15 -2.44
CA LEU A 720 3.44 14.41 -1.98
C LEU A 720 1.92 14.48 -2.11
N TRP A 721 1.30 15.00 -1.06
CA TRP A 721 -0.12 15.23 -0.92
C TRP A 721 -0.36 16.68 -0.49
N ALA A 722 -1.33 17.35 -1.10
CA ALA A 722 -1.72 18.71 -0.76
C ALA A 722 -2.47 18.76 0.58
N ASP A 723 -1.75 18.85 1.70
CA ASP A 723 -2.30 19.04 3.05
C ASP A 723 -2.89 20.46 3.16
N PRO A 724 -4.22 20.61 3.19
CA PRO A 724 -4.84 21.92 3.08
C PRO A 724 -4.70 22.71 4.39
N ASP A 725 -4.49 24.02 4.25
CA ASP A 725 -4.47 24.93 5.39
C ASP A 725 -5.85 24.95 6.06
N ILE A 726 -5.90 24.38 7.26
CA ILE A 726 -7.09 24.26 8.10
C ILE A 726 -7.58 25.64 8.57
N GLU A 727 -6.68 26.63 8.72
CA GLU A 727 -7.03 27.99 9.11
C GLU A 727 -7.63 28.78 7.94
N ALA A 728 -7.06 28.63 6.74
CA ALA A 728 -7.62 29.19 5.50
C ALA A 728 -8.95 28.51 5.10
N ALA A 729 -9.06 27.18 5.24
CA ALA A 729 -10.33 26.47 5.09
C ALA A 729 -11.39 27.01 6.07
N ALA A 730 -11.02 27.20 7.34
CA ALA A 730 -11.88 27.81 8.34
C ALA A 730 -12.23 29.28 8.03
N ALA A 731 -11.36 30.02 7.32
CA ALA A 731 -11.65 31.37 6.85
C ALA A 731 -12.64 31.39 5.68
N ALA A 732 -12.46 30.52 4.68
CA ALA A 732 -13.40 30.35 3.58
C ALA A 732 -14.79 29.88 4.06
N MET A 733 -14.84 28.98 5.05
CA MET A 733 -16.10 28.59 5.70
C MET A 733 -16.80 29.79 6.36
N ARG A 734 -16.06 30.73 6.98
CA ARG A 734 -16.64 31.96 7.54
C ARG A 734 -17.13 32.91 6.44
N GLU A 735 -16.34 33.17 5.40
CA GLU A 735 -16.76 34.03 4.27
C GLU A 735 -18.05 33.54 3.63
N VAL A 736 -18.16 32.23 3.35
CA VAL A 736 -19.36 31.60 2.78
C VAL A 736 -20.57 31.63 3.74
N ALA A 737 -20.35 31.63 5.06
CA ALA A 737 -21.42 31.73 6.05
C ALA A 737 -21.92 33.17 6.26
N ASP A 738 -21.07 34.16 6.00
CA ASP A 738 -21.29 35.57 6.34
C ASP A 738 -21.60 36.45 5.11
N ASP A 739 -21.20 36.06 3.89
CA ASP A 739 -21.59 36.69 2.60
C ASP A 739 -22.23 35.66 1.62
N PRO A 740 -23.56 35.48 1.67
CA PRO A 740 -24.27 34.55 0.79
C PRO A 740 -24.45 35.07 -0.65
N ASP A 741 -24.38 36.39 -0.88
CA ASP A 741 -24.59 36.99 -2.20
C ASP A 741 -23.36 36.73 -3.10
N GLU A 742 -22.16 36.88 -2.54
CA GLU A 742 -20.91 36.51 -3.20
C GLU A 742 -20.82 35.01 -3.47
N ALA A 743 -21.31 34.18 -2.54
CA ALA A 743 -21.38 32.73 -2.69
C ALA A 743 -22.26 32.30 -3.87
N GLU A 744 -23.48 32.85 -3.99
CA GLU A 744 -24.32 32.58 -5.15
C GLU A 744 -23.69 33.12 -6.46
N ARG A 745 -23.06 34.29 -6.42
CA ARG A 745 -22.39 34.89 -7.59
C ARG A 745 -21.28 33.99 -8.14
N ARG A 746 -20.44 33.40 -7.27
CA ARG A 746 -19.37 32.46 -7.68
C ARG A 746 -19.97 31.15 -8.24
N GLY A 747 -20.91 30.53 -7.52
CA GLY A 747 -21.56 29.28 -7.95
C GLY A 747 -22.30 29.38 -9.30
N ARG A 748 -23.03 30.48 -9.55
CA ARG A 748 -23.67 30.73 -10.85
C ARG A 748 -22.65 30.86 -12.00
N LYS A 749 -21.47 31.43 -11.75
CA LYS A 749 -20.38 31.52 -12.76
C LYS A 749 -19.79 30.13 -13.05
N ALA A 750 -19.58 29.32 -12.01
CA ALA A 750 -19.06 27.96 -12.12
C ALA A 750 -19.88 27.07 -13.07
N ARG A 751 -21.22 27.09 -12.94
CA ARG A 751 -22.13 26.33 -13.82
C ARG A 751 -21.96 26.69 -15.30
N GLN A 752 -21.81 27.98 -15.61
CA GLN A 752 -21.67 28.48 -16.99
C GLN A 752 -20.32 28.09 -17.61
N GLN A 753 -19.28 27.87 -16.79
CA GLN A 753 -17.94 27.50 -17.23
C GLN A 753 -17.88 26.01 -17.63
N VAL A 754 -18.37 25.12 -16.76
CA VAL A 754 -18.31 23.66 -16.94
C VAL A 754 -19.15 23.19 -18.14
N LEU A 755 -20.41 23.60 -18.23
CA LEU A 755 -21.33 23.11 -19.26
C LEU A 755 -20.98 23.59 -20.68
N ARG A 756 -20.17 24.65 -20.81
CA ARG A 756 -19.72 25.18 -22.10
C ARG A 756 -18.57 24.36 -22.71
N THR A 757 -17.81 23.61 -21.91
CA THR A 757 -16.51 23.05 -22.32
C THR A 757 -16.49 21.51 -22.42
N ARG A 758 -17.54 20.81 -21.98
CA ARG A 758 -17.56 19.35 -21.82
C ARG A 758 -18.88 18.73 -22.32
N SER A 759 -19.00 18.40 -23.62
CA SER A 759 -20.26 17.88 -24.21
C SER A 759 -20.09 16.67 -25.16
N MET A 760 -21.10 15.79 -25.18
CA MET A 760 -21.03 14.46 -25.81
C MET A 760 -20.79 14.50 -27.34
N ALA A 761 -21.35 15.49 -28.04
CA ALA A 761 -21.18 15.62 -29.49
C ALA A 761 -19.70 15.80 -29.89
N ALA A 762 -18.90 16.48 -29.04
CA ALA A 762 -17.47 16.66 -29.27
C ALA A 762 -16.67 15.36 -29.08
N ALA A 763 -17.15 14.43 -28.24
CA ALA A 763 -16.52 13.14 -28.04
C ALA A 763 -16.74 12.19 -29.24
N ALA A 764 -17.98 12.10 -29.74
CA ALA A 764 -18.30 11.18 -30.84
C ALA A 764 -17.60 11.53 -32.18
N GLU A 765 -17.52 12.82 -32.53
CA GLU A 765 -16.76 13.27 -33.73
C GLU A 765 -15.27 12.91 -33.61
N TRP A 766 -14.73 13.01 -32.41
CA TRP A 766 -13.33 12.70 -32.10
C TRP A 766 -13.04 11.20 -32.23
N MET A 767 -13.89 10.33 -31.66
CA MET A 767 -13.73 8.86 -31.71
C MET A 767 -13.62 8.32 -33.15
N ARG A 768 -14.50 8.77 -34.05
CA ARG A 768 -14.57 8.27 -35.44
C ARG A 768 -13.29 8.52 -36.24
N ARG A 769 -12.56 9.59 -35.89
CA ARG A 769 -11.36 10.05 -36.59
C ARG A 769 -10.14 9.21 -36.20
N GLU A 770 -9.89 9.05 -34.91
CA GLU A 770 -8.68 8.37 -34.41
C GLU A 770 -8.69 6.87 -34.72
N LEU A 771 -9.83 6.18 -34.53
CA LEU A 771 -9.97 4.74 -34.79
C LEU A 771 -9.73 4.34 -36.26
N ARG A 772 -9.98 5.25 -37.19
CA ARG A 772 -9.71 5.03 -38.62
C ARG A 772 -8.20 5.03 -38.91
N GLY A 773 -7.46 5.94 -38.29
CA GLY A 773 -6.00 6.01 -38.41
C GLY A 773 -5.31 4.73 -37.91
N ALA A 774 -5.72 4.22 -36.75
CA ALA A 774 -5.20 2.99 -36.16
C ALA A 774 -5.22 1.78 -37.11
N TYR A 775 -6.34 1.56 -37.80
CA TYR A 775 -6.49 0.46 -38.76
C TYR A 775 -5.60 0.61 -40.00
N GLU A 776 -5.54 1.83 -40.55
CA GLU A 776 -4.71 2.13 -41.73
C GLU A 776 -3.22 1.93 -41.42
N ILE A 777 -2.78 2.26 -40.20
CA ILE A 777 -1.42 1.98 -39.71
C ILE A 777 -1.16 0.48 -39.59
N TRP A 778 -2.02 -0.30 -38.91
CA TRP A 778 -1.84 -1.76 -38.77
C TRP A 778 -1.66 -2.45 -40.13
N ARG A 779 -2.52 -2.09 -41.09
CA ARG A 779 -2.57 -2.73 -42.41
C ARG A 779 -1.32 -2.44 -43.25
N SER A 780 -0.64 -1.32 -42.98
CA SER A 780 0.65 -1.01 -43.59
C SER A 780 1.78 -1.93 -43.09
N ARG A 781 1.74 -2.36 -41.81
CA ARG A 781 2.78 -3.20 -41.18
C ARG A 781 2.80 -4.63 -41.73
N GLN A 782 1.63 -5.22 -42.01
CA GLN A 782 1.51 -6.60 -42.52
C GLN A 782 1.98 -6.77 -43.98
N ALA A 783 2.13 -5.70 -44.75
CA ALA A 783 2.53 -5.75 -46.16
C ALA A 783 4.03 -6.07 -46.39
N TYR A 784 4.83 -6.24 -45.32
CA TYR A 784 6.27 -6.45 -45.40
C TYR A 784 6.74 -7.54 -44.43
N ARG A 785 6.93 -8.78 -44.93
CA ARG A 785 7.60 -9.89 -44.23
C ARG A 785 8.65 -10.53 -45.16
N PRO A 786 9.97 -10.46 -44.86
CA PRO A 786 11.00 -11.13 -45.63
C PRO A 786 11.06 -12.65 -45.34
N GLN A 787 11.71 -13.42 -46.21
CA GLN A 787 11.87 -14.86 -46.06
C GLN A 787 13.14 -15.18 -45.23
N GLU A 788 13.01 -15.98 -44.16
CA GLU A 788 14.11 -16.25 -43.22
C GLU A 788 15.22 -17.14 -43.81
N PRO A 789 16.52 -16.76 -43.64
CA PRO A 789 17.65 -17.65 -43.87
C PRO A 789 17.84 -18.69 -42.75
N GLU A 790 18.49 -19.81 -43.05
CA GLU A 790 18.89 -20.80 -42.03
C GLU A 790 19.84 -20.16 -40.99
N HIS A 791 19.46 -20.22 -39.71
CA HIS A 791 20.01 -19.32 -38.71
C HIS A 791 21.51 -19.56 -38.42
N PRO A 792 22.41 -18.56 -38.59
CA PRO A 792 23.86 -18.76 -38.60
C PRO A 792 24.45 -19.19 -37.24
N LEU A 793 23.71 -18.99 -36.14
CA LEU A 793 24.12 -19.41 -34.80
C LEU A 793 23.67 -20.84 -34.42
N THR A 794 23.09 -21.61 -35.33
CA THR A 794 22.72 -23.03 -35.08
C THR A 794 23.93 -23.91 -34.69
N PRO A 795 25.13 -23.76 -35.28
CA PRO A 795 26.34 -24.41 -34.78
C PRO A 795 26.81 -23.85 -33.43
N VAL A 796 26.52 -22.58 -33.14
CA VAL A 796 26.96 -21.88 -31.92
C VAL A 796 26.14 -22.33 -30.70
N ARG A 797 24.83 -22.60 -30.83
CA ARG A 797 24.04 -23.21 -29.74
C ARG A 797 24.61 -24.57 -29.31
N LYS A 798 25.01 -25.40 -30.29
CA LYS A 798 25.71 -26.69 -30.05
C LYS A 798 27.14 -26.53 -29.51
N ALA A 799 27.76 -25.35 -29.64
CA ALA A 799 29.05 -25.02 -29.03
C ALA A 799 28.90 -24.47 -27.61
N ALA A 800 27.79 -23.76 -27.31
CA ALA A 800 27.44 -23.29 -25.98
C ALA A 800 27.19 -24.47 -25.00
N GLU A 801 26.47 -25.48 -25.45
CA GLU A 801 26.28 -26.76 -24.71
C GLU A 801 27.63 -27.43 -24.36
N ALA A 802 28.65 -27.26 -25.21
CA ALA A 802 30.00 -27.80 -24.99
C ALA A 802 30.90 -26.91 -24.10
N LEU A 803 30.55 -25.64 -23.88
CA LEU A 803 31.34 -24.70 -23.07
C LEU A 803 31.25 -24.96 -21.55
N HIS A 804 30.29 -25.76 -21.08
CA HIS A 804 30.22 -26.21 -19.70
C HIS A 804 31.22 -27.33 -19.34
N TRP A 805 31.99 -27.85 -20.30
CA TRP A 805 33.07 -28.82 -20.05
C TRP A 805 34.42 -28.12 -19.77
N ARG A 806 34.91 -28.21 -18.52
CA ARG A 806 36.23 -27.68 -18.13
C ARG A 806 37.38 -28.55 -18.72
N PRO A 807 38.29 -28.00 -19.53
CA PRO A 807 39.39 -28.78 -20.12
C PRO A 807 40.63 -28.80 -19.20
N GLU A 808 41.14 -29.99 -18.87
CA GLU A 808 42.43 -30.11 -18.17
C GLU A 808 43.61 -29.64 -19.06
N PRO A 809 44.43 -28.67 -18.61
CA PRO A 809 45.53 -28.14 -19.42
C PRO A 809 46.65 -29.14 -19.72
N ALA A 810 46.79 -30.19 -18.89
CA ALA A 810 47.90 -31.15 -18.94
C ALA A 810 47.60 -32.45 -19.69
N ALA A 811 46.36 -32.65 -20.16
CA ALA A 811 45.94 -33.91 -20.81
C ALA A 811 46.79 -34.21 -22.07
N PRO A 812 47.52 -35.36 -22.12
CA PRO A 812 48.51 -35.61 -23.16
C PRO A 812 47.88 -35.89 -24.53
N SER A 813 48.23 -35.08 -25.53
CA SER A 813 47.81 -35.28 -26.92
C SER A 813 48.77 -36.19 -27.69
N ARG A 814 48.22 -37.00 -28.60
CA ARG A 814 49.00 -37.75 -29.60
C ARG A 814 49.57 -36.87 -30.73
N THR A 815 49.11 -35.62 -30.87
CA THR A 815 49.64 -34.65 -31.84
C THR A 815 50.57 -33.62 -31.16
N PRO A 816 51.87 -33.54 -31.53
CA PRO A 816 52.87 -32.71 -30.84
C PRO A 816 52.57 -31.21 -30.75
N LEU A 817 51.77 -30.66 -31.69
CA LEU A 817 51.46 -29.23 -31.78
C LEU A 817 50.19 -28.80 -31.01
N ALA A 818 49.41 -29.74 -30.47
CA ALA A 818 48.12 -29.44 -29.85
C ALA A 818 48.16 -28.42 -28.70
N PRO A 819 49.16 -28.42 -27.78
CA PRO A 819 49.23 -27.42 -26.70
C PRO A 819 49.45 -25.99 -27.22
N ALA A 820 50.27 -25.83 -28.26
CA ALA A 820 50.52 -24.55 -28.91
C ALA A 820 49.26 -24.05 -29.64
N MET A 821 48.54 -24.95 -30.33
CA MET A 821 47.28 -24.60 -31.00
C MET A 821 46.18 -24.18 -30.02
N ARG A 822 46.04 -24.83 -28.85
CA ARG A 822 45.10 -24.36 -27.80
C ARG A 822 45.43 -22.93 -27.34
N LYS A 823 46.72 -22.60 -27.17
CA LYS A 823 47.16 -21.26 -26.76
C LYS A 823 47.00 -20.20 -27.87
N ALA A 824 46.92 -20.61 -29.14
CA ALA A 824 46.54 -19.75 -30.25
C ALA A 824 45.01 -19.54 -30.34
N VAL A 825 44.21 -20.60 -30.14
CA VAL A 825 42.73 -20.51 -30.10
C VAL A 825 42.27 -19.60 -28.96
N LEU A 826 42.87 -19.70 -27.77
CA LEU A 826 42.59 -18.79 -26.65
C LEU A 826 42.92 -17.31 -26.94
N ARG A 827 43.81 -17.03 -27.91
CA ARG A 827 44.07 -15.66 -28.42
C ARG A 827 43.15 -15.24 -29.57
N ALA A 828 42.41 -16.16 -30.17
CA ALA A 828 41.38 -15.86 -31.16
C ALA A 828 40.01 -15.59 -30.51
N ILE A 829 39.76 -16.18 -29.33
CA ILE A 829 38.55 -15.95 -28.51
C ILE A 829 38.46 -14.49 -28.01
N ASP A 830 39.60 -13.79 -27.93
CA ASP A 830 39.72 -12.34 -27.66
C ASP A 830 38.86 -11.48 -28.61
N HIS A 831 38.54 -11.98 -29.81
CA HIS A 831 37.68 -11.30 -30.79
C HIS A 831 36.18 -11.62 -30.63
N TYR A 832 35.82 -12.62 -29.82
CA TYR A 832 34.43 -13.05 -29.60
C TYR A 832 33.73 -12.23 -28.49
N ASP A 833 34.50 -11.60 -27.61
CA ASP A 833 34.02 -10.70 -26.55
C ASP A 833 33.21 -9.52 -27.13
N VAL A 834 33.61 -9.03 -28.31
CA VAL A 834 32.91 -7.98 -29.07
C VAL A 834 31.49 -8.41 -29.49
N HIS A 835 31.24 -9.72 -29.68
CA HIS A 835 29.93 -10.22 -30.06
C HIS A 835 29.00 -10.42 -28.85
N GLN A 836 29.50 -10.86 -27.69
CA GLN A 836 28.68 -10.96 -26.48
C GLN A 836 28.21 -9.59 -25.99
N ARG A 837 29.05 -8.55 -26.06
CA ARG A 837 28.64 -7.16 -25.76
C ARG A 837 27.47 -6.68 -26.63
N ARG A 838 27.37 -7.17 -27.87
CA ARG A 838 26.27 -6.85 -28.79
C ARG A 838 24.97 -7.58 -28.45
N VAL A 839 25.05 -8.86 -28.06
CA VAL A 839 23.88 -9.65 -27.62
C VAL A 839 23.35 -9.15 -26.28
N MET A 840 24.22 -8.71 -25.35
CA MET A 840 23.79 -8.04 -24.11
C MET A 840 23.12 -6.69 -24.40
N GLY A 841 23.55 -5.96 -25.44
CA GLY A 841 22.84 -4.78 -25.94
C GLY A 841 21.44 -5.12 -26.43
N GLU A 842 21.30 -6.05 -27.38
CA GLU A 842 19.99 -6.44 -27.92
C GLU A 842 19.05 -7.05 -26.85
N LEU A 843 19.58 -7.68 -25.79
CA LEU A 843 18.79 -8.11 -24.62
C LEU A 843 18.35 -6.94 -23.74
N ARG A 844 19.25 -5.98 -23.46
CA ARG A 844 18.93 -4.75 -22.71
C ARG A 844 17.87 -3.95 -23.44
N ASP A 845 18.05 -3.73 -24.73
CA ASP A 845 17.13 -2.98 -25.58
C ASP A 845 15.78 -3.71 -25.70
N ALA A 846 15.75 -5.04 -25.67
CA ALA A 846 14.53 -5.83 -25.57
C ALA A 846 13.87 -5.77 -24.19
N THR A 847 14.63 -5.57 -23.09
CA THR A 847 14.05 -5.19 -21.79
C THR A 847 13.62 -3.72 -21.74
N GLU A 848 14.26 -2.77 -22.41
CA GLU A 848 13.75 -1.39 -22.52
C GLU A 848 12.50 -1.32 -23.41
N GLU A 849 12.42 -2.16 -24.44
CA GLU A 849 11.19 -2.34 -25.22
C GLU A 849 10.16 -3.18 -24.46
N THR A 850 10.57 -4.07 -23.54
CA THR A 850 9.63 -4.81 -22.66
C THR A 850 9.20 -4.02 -21.43
N THR A 851 10.01 -3.03 -21.06
CA THR A 851 9.76 -1.83 -20.26
C THR A 851 9.24 -0.67 -21.13
N SER A 852 8.95 -1.00 -22.40
CA SER A 852 7.89 -0.41 -23.20
C SER A 852 6.72 -1.42 -23.41
N ARG A 853 6.68 -2.62 -22.79
CA ARG A 853 5.64 -3.69 -22.90
C ARG A 853 5.21 -4.38 -21.58
N LEU A 854 4.97 -3.65 -20.50
CA LEU A 854 3.87 -3.85 -19.56
C LEU A 854 2.81 -2.73 -19.70
N LEU A 855 2.70 -1.73 -18.79
CA LEU A 855 1.79 -0.55 -18.66
C LEU A 855 0.68 -0.19 -19.61
N ALA A 856 0.81 -0.23 -20.93
CA ALA A 856 -0.36 -0.03 -21.75
C ALA A 856 -1.16 -1.35 -21.82
N ARG A 857 -0.44 -2.43 -21.52
CA ARG A 857 -0.90 -3.58 -20.74
C ARG A 857 -0.87 -3.34 -19.20
N LEU A 858 -1.18 -2.16 -18.72
CA LEU A 858 -1.73 -1.89 -17.40
C LEU A 858 -2.97 -1.02 -17.59
N GLU A 859 -2.85 0.05 -18.42
CA GLU A 859 -3.78 0.87 -19.24
C GLU A 859 -4.58 0.04 -20.25
N SER A 860 -4.96 -1.14 -19.76
CA SER A 860 -5.93 -2.01 -20.36
C SER A 860 -6.75 -2.86 -19.33
N VAL A 861 -6.73 -2.60 -18.00
CA VAL A 861 -7.73 -3.18 -17.06
C VAL A 861 -8.52 -2.19 -16.09
N GLU A 862 -8.12 -0.95 -15.74
CA GLU A 862 -8.93 -0.11 -14.80
C GLU A 862 -10.28 0.43 -15.31
N ALA A 863 -10.36 1.01 -16.51
CA ALA A 863 -11.66 1.42 -17.07
C ALA A 863 -12.50 0.22 -17.56
N ARG A 864 -12.09 -1.03 -17.26
CA ARG A 864 -12.98 -2.19 -17.18
C ARG A 864 -13.63 -2.23 -15.82
N LEU A 865 -12.90 -1.88 -14.76
CA LEU A 865 -13.32 -1.98 -13.37
C LEU A 865 -14.67 -1.29 -13.21
N ASP A 866 -14.88 -0.07 -13.74
CA ASP A 866 -16.23 0.47 -13.94
C ASP A 866 -16.93 0.17 -15.26
N ASP A 867 -16.30 -0.44 -16.25
CA ASP A 867 -17.14 -0.96 -17.31
C ASP A 867 -18.10 -2.05 -16.80
N ALA A 868 -17.87 -2.83 -15.67
CA ALA A 868 -18.40 -4.11 -14.94
C ALA A 868 -19.61 -4.62 -13.94
N GLN A 869 -20.49 -4.31 -12.90
CA GLN A 869 -21.15 -3.46 -11.80
C GLN A 869 -22.35 -2.39 -11.90
N ARG A 870 -22.69 -1.63 -12.99
CA ARG A 870 -23.69 -0.54 -13.29
C ARG A 870 -25.14 -1.02 -13.31
N ALA A 871 -25.32 -2.08 -12.57
CA ALA A 871 -25.81 -3.34 -13.05
C ALA A 871 -26.56 -3.95 -11.90
N ALA A 872 -25.84 -4.08 -10.79
CA ALA A 872 -26.42 -3.92 -9.49
C ALA A 872 -27.30 -2.65 -9.43
N GLU A 873 -26.94 -1.52 -10.04
CA GLU A 873 -27.77 -0.30 -10.15
C GLU A 873 -29.04 -0.51 -11.00
N LEU A 874 -28.92 -1.02 -12.23
CA LEU A 874 -30.07 -1.21 -13.11
C LEU A 874 -31.04 -2.29 -12.59
N SER A 875 -30.49 -3.37 -12.01
CA SER A 875 -31.20 -4.44 -11.32
C SER A 875 -31.88 -3.95 -10.03
N ARG A 876 -31.16 -3.26 -9.11
CA ARG A 876 -31.75 -2.69 -7.87
C ARG A 876 -32.92 -1.75 -8.17
N ARG A 877 -32.77 -0.88 -9.18
CA ARG A 877 -33.82 0.07 -9.60
C ARG A 877 -35.06 -0.62 -10.20
N PHE A 878 -35.00 -1.91 -10.51
CA PHE A 878 -36.14 -2.70 -10.96
C PHE A 878 -36.86 -3.38 -9.77
N ASP A 879 -36.12 -3.98 -8.84
CA ASP A 879 -36.66 -4.58 -7.61
C ASP A 879 -37.39 -3.55 -6.73
N ASP A 880 -36.79 -2.38 -6.49
CA ASP A 880 -37.40 -1.30 -5.70
C ASP A 880 -38.73 -0.82 -6.31
N LYS A 881 -38.81 -0.78 -7.65
CA LYS A 881 -40.05 -0.45 -8.36
C LYS A 881 -41.11 -1.54 -8.18
N LEU A 882 -40.74 -2.81 -8.30
CA LEU A 882 -41.66 -3.92 -8.12
C LEU A 882 -42.25 -3.94 -6.70
N HIS A 883 -41.38 -3.76 -5.70
CA HIS A 883 -41.77 -3.71 -4.29
C HIS A 883 -42.67 -2.51 -3.98
N THR A 884 -42.32 -1.32 -4.48
CA THR A 884 -43.12 -0.09 -4.29
C THR A 884 -44.49 -0.20 -4.97
N LEU A 885 -44.57 -0.76 -6.18
CA LEU A 885 -45.82 -0.93 -6.91
C LEU A 885 -46.76 -1.89 -6.17
N LYS A 886 -46.23 -3.03 -5.70
CA LYS A 886 -46.98 -4.04 -4.94
C LYS A 886 -47.56 -3.45 -3.65
N THR A 887 -46.72 -2.81 -2.83
CA THR A 887 -47.15 -2.19 -1.56
C THR A 887 -48.18 -1.07 -1.77
N SER A 888 -48.05 -0.29 -2.85
CA SER A 888 -49.01 0.75 -3.21
C SER A 888 -50.39 0.18 -3.60
N VAL A 889 -50.42 -0.89 -4.39
CA VAL A 889 -51.68 -1.53 -4.83
C VAL A 889 -52.35 -2.26 -3.66
N GLU A 890 -51.61 -3.02 -2.85
CA GLU A 890 -52.14 -3.67 -1.66
C GLU A 890 -52.73 -2.67 -0.65
N GLY A 891 -52.08 -1.52 -0.42
CA GLY A 891 -52.58 -0.48 0.47
C GLY A 891 -53.87 0.17 -0.04
N ARG A 892 -53.99 0.38 -1.37
CA ARG A 892 -55.18 0.97 -1.99
C ARG A 892 -56.37 0.00 -2.07
N LEU A 893 -56.12 -1.30 -2.24
CA LEU A 893 -57.16 -2.34 -2.14
C LEU A 893 -57.80 -2.36 -0.75
N ARG A 894 -56.99 -2.50 0.30
CA ARG A 894 -57.46 -2.54 1.70
C ARG A 894 -58.27 -1.29 2.09
N ALA A 895 -57.81 -0.11 1.67
CA ALA A 895 -58.54 1.15 1.91
C ALA A 895 -59.90 1.19 1.18
N LEU A 896 -60.01 0.57 0.00
CA LEU A 896 -61.27 0.46 -0.72
C LEU A 896 -62.23 -0.54 -0.05
N GLU A 897 -61.72 -1.68 0.41
CA GLU A 897 -62.48 -2.70 1.14
C GLU A 897 -63.11 -2.11 2.41
N THR A 898 -62.32 -1.43 3.25
CA THR A 898 -62.84 -0.75 4.46
C THR A 898 -63.86 0.35 4.10
N SER A 899 -63.65 1.11 3.03
CA SER A 899 -64.63 2.11 2.56
C SER A 899 -65.97 1.48 2.13
N VAL A 900 -65.93 0.26 1.58
CA VAL A 900 -67.13 -0.49 1.18
C VAL A 900 -67.86 -1.07 2.40
N GLU A 901 -67.13 -1.50 3.43
CA GLU A 901 -67.72 -1.92 4.72
C GLU A 901 -68.37 -0.74 5.46
N GLU A 902 -67.73 0.43 5.53
CA GLU A 902 -68.32 1.62 6.17
C GLU A 902 -69.59 2.11 5.47
N LEU A 903 -69.65 2.06 4.13
CA LEU A 903 -70.85 2.41 3.35
C LEU A 903 -72.01 1.45 3.60
N ARG A 904 -71.72 0.18 3.89
CA ARG A 904 -72.69 -0.89 4.11
C ARG A 904 -73.44 -0.72 5.44
N ASP A 905 -72.76 -0.32 6.49
CA ASP A 905 -73.38 -0.05 7.81
C ASP A 905 -74.19 1.26 7.83
N GLN A 906 -73.79 2.28 7.05
CA GLN A 906 -74.42 3.60 7.10
C GLN A 906 -75.75 3.72 6.34
N THR A 907 -75.99 2.92 5.29
CA THR A 907 -77.20 3.07 4.44
C THR A 907 -77.94 1.75 4.13
N PRO A 908 -78.86 1.32 5.00
CA PRO A 908 -79.67 0.12 4.77
C PRO A 908 -80.57 0.25 3.52
N GLY A 909 -80.21 -0.46 2.44
CA GLY A 909 -80.97 -0.51 1.19
C GLY A 909 -80.15 -0.51 -0.11
N LEU A 910 -78.84 -0.28 -0.05
CA LEU A 910 -77.94 -0.21 -1.23
C LEU A 910 -77.28 -1.56 -1.63
N ASP A 911 -77.84 -2.66 -1.13
CA ASP A 911 -77.34 -4.05 -1.21
C ASP A 911 -76.87 -4.53 -2.60
N LEU A 912 -77.47 -4.02 -3.68
CA LEU A 912 -77.12 -4.41 -5.06
C LEU A 912 -75.95 -3.60 -5.63
N ALA A 913 -75.74 -2.36 -5.17
CA ALA A 913 -74.63 -1.53 -5.63
C ALA A 913 -73.31 -1.98 -4.96
N VAL A 914 -73.36 -2.26 -3.65
CA VAL A 914 -72.23 -2.78 -2.86
C VAL A 914 -71.66 -4.05 -3.48
N ARG A 915 -72.51 -5.06 -3.76
CA ARG A 915 -72.07 -6.35 -4.33
C ARG A 915 -71.44 -6.25 -5.72
N ASN A 916 -71.82 -5.26 -6.53
CA ASN A 916 -71.19 -5.04 -7.83
C ASN A 916 -69.77 -4.47 -7.67
N ILE A 917 -69.58 -3.54 -6.71
CA ILE A 917 -68.27 -3.00 -6.36
C ILE A 917 -67.36 -4.10 -5.78
N GLU A 918 -67.87 -4.91 -4.85
CA GLU A 918 -67.17 -6.09 -4.30
C GLU A 918 -66.69 -7.03 -5.44
N ALA A 919 -67.55 -7.32 -6.43
CA ALA A 919 -67.23 -8.22 -7.52
C ALA A 919 -66.18 -7.68 -8.52
N ASP A 920 -66.21 -6.37 -8.80
CA ASP A 920 -65.23 -5.76 -9.72
C ASP A 920 -63.86 -5.52 -9.03
N VAL A 921 -63.85 -5.23 -7.72
CA VAL A 921 -62.62 -5.20 -6.90
C VAL A 921 -61.96 -6.58 -6.85
N SER A 922 -62.73 -7.64 -6.61
CA SER A 922 -62.19 -9.00 -6.53
C SER A 922 -61.51 -9.44 -7.84
N LYS A 923 -62.13 -9.19 -9.00
CA LYS A 923 -61.51 -9.47 -10.32
C LYS A 923 -60.22 -8.70 -10.56
N MET A 924 -60.17 -7.44 -10.12
CA MET A 924 -58.98 -6.60 -10.30
C MET A 924 -57.80 -7.13 -9.45
N SER A 925 -58.09 -7.68 -8.27
CA SER A 925 -57.11 -8.36 -7.41
C SER A 925 -56.61 -9.69 -8.02
N GLU A 926 -57.51 -10.53 -8.53
CA GLU A 926 -57.15 -11.78 -9.23
C GLU A 926 -56.25 -11.51 -10.46
N SER A 927 -56.59 -10.51 -11.27
CA SER A 927 -55.81 -10.13 -12.45
C SER A 927 -54.40 -9.65 -12.10
N PHE A 928 -54.26 -8.84 -11.04
CA PHE A 928 -52.96 -8.31 -10.62
C PHE A 928 -52.06 -9.39 -10.00
N THR A 929 -52.65 -10.36 -9.29
CA THR A 929 -51.91 -11.48 -8.68
C THR A 929 -51.25 -12.36 -9.76
N GLY A 930 -51.98 -12.66 -10.85
CA GLY A 930 -51.45 -13.48 -11.95
C GLY A 930 -50.30 -12.86 -12.73
N GLU A 931 -50.28 -11.53 -12.91
CA GLU A 931 -49.14 -10.84 -13.52
C GLU A 931 -47.90 -10.91 -12.61
N LEU A 932 -48.09 -10.73 -11.30
CA LEU A 932 -47.00 -10.64 -10.31
C LEU A 932 -46.27 -11.98 -10.11
N GLU A 933 -46.97 -13.12 -10.16
CA GLU A 933 -46.34 -14.45 -10.14
C GLU A 933 -45.47 -14.70 -11.38
N SER A 934 -45.89 -14.21 -12.56
CA SER A 934 -45.12 -14.38 -13.81
C SER A 934 -43.78 -13.63 -13.79
N VAL A 935 -43.74 -12.42 -13.23
CA VAL A 935 -42.51 -11.63 -13.09
C VAL A 935 -41.57 -12.25 -12.05
N THR A 936 -42.12 -12.71 -10.92
CA THR A 936 -41.35 -13.34 -9.85
C THR A 936 -40.62 -14.61 -10.33
N ALA A 937 -41.22 -15.36 -11.24
CA ALA A 937 -40.59 -16.54 -11.85
C ALA A 937 -39.41 -16.22 -12.79
N SER A 938 -39.40 -15.04 -13.42
CA SER A 938 -38.27 -14.60 -14.26
C SER A 938 -37.05 -14.24 -13.42
N VAL A 939 -37.26 -13.39 -12.41
CA VAL A 939 -36.20 -12.84 -11.54
C VAL A 939 -35.39 -13.94 -10.84
N HIS A 940 -36.02 -15.07 -10.49
CA HIS A 940 -35.33 -16.17 -9.81
C HIS A 940 -34.32 -16.93 -10.70
N ALA A 941 -34.43 -16.82 -12.03
CA ALA A 941 -33.42 -17.35 -12.96
C ALA A 941 -32.18 -16.46 -13.00
N ASP A 942 -32.36 -15.14 -13.03
CA ASP A 942 -31.28 -14.17 -13.21
C ASP A 942 -30.31 -14.13 -12.01
N PHE A 943 -30.82 -14.29 -10.78
CA PHE A 943 -29.97 -14.38 -9.58
C PHE A 943 -28.94 -15.54 -9.66
N SER A 944 -29.32 -16.68 -10.22
CA SER A 944 -28.39 -17.83 -10.36
C SER A 944 -27.28 -17.58 -11.38
N ALA A 945 -27.48 -16.65 -12.33
CA ALA A 945 -26.49 -16.20 -13.30
C ALA A 945 -25.64 -15.00 -12.82
N ARG A 946 -25.86 -14.55 -11.57
CA ARG A 946 -25.05 -13.51 -10.92
C ARG A 946 -23.99 -14.11 -10.00
N ASP A 947 -24.33 -15.12 -9.20
CA ASP A 947 -23.37 -15.69 -8.24
C ASP A 947 -22.22 -16.46 -8.94
N GLN A 948 -22.45 -17.04 -10.13
CA GLN A 948 -21.38 -17.63 -10.94
C GLN A 948 -20.48 -16.59 -11.66
N ARG A 949 -20.89 -15.31 -11.61
CA ARG A 949 -20.07 -14.15 -11.96
C ARG A 949 -19.68 -13.33 -10.72
N LEU A 950 -19.96 -13.81 -9.51
CA LEU A 950 -18.99 -13.75 -8.39
C LEU A 950 -17.86 -14.77 -8.72
N ASP A 951 -17.14 -15.29 -7.73
CA ASP A 951 -15.99 -16.22 -7.84
C ASP A 951 -14.80 -15.82 -8.75
N GLN A 952 -14.87 -14.71 -9.49
CA GLN A 952 -13.91 -14.29 -10.52
C GLN A 952 -13.20 -12.92 -10.28
N ASP A 953 -13.60 -12.04 -9.32
CA ASP A 953 -12.81 -10.85 -8.83
C ASP A 953 -11.40 -11.30 -8.44
N GLU A 954 -11.39 -12.25 -7.51
CA GLU A 954 -10.24 -12.49 -6.64
C GLU A 954 -9.11 -13.15 -7.42
N GLU A 955 -9.44 -13.81 -8.54
CA GLU A 955 -8.52 -14.60 -9.33
C GLU A 955 -7.44 -13.78 -10.06
N ALA A 956 -7.62 -12.47 -10.26
CA ALA A 956 -6.70 -11.67 -11.07
C ALA A 956 -6.40 -10.23 -10.61
N ILE A 957 -7.07 -9.71 -9.58
CA ILE A 957 -6.46 -8.67 -8.71
C ILE A 957 -5.12 -9.21 -8.17
N GLN A 958 -5.04 -10.52 -7.87
CA GLN A 958 -3.81 -11.21 -7.49
C GLN A 958 -2.71 -11.23 -8.56
N ARG A 959 -3.05 -11.09 -9.85
CA ARG A 959 -2.06 -11.22 -10.96
C ARG A 959 -1.30 -9.92 -11.21
N VAL A 960 -1.88 -8.76 -10.87
CA VAL A 960 -1.24 -7.43 -10.96
C VAL A 960 -0.01 -7.32 -10.07
N SER A 961 -0.14 -7.75 -8.82
CA SER A 961 0.93 -7.64 -7.81
C SER A 961 2.18 -8.45 -8.19
N VAL A 962 2.00 -9.57 -8.91
CA VAL A 962 3.09 -10.40 -9.45
C VAL A 962 3.85 -9.70 -10.57
N ASP A 963 3.14 -8.99 -11.44
CA ASP A 963 3.69 -8.34 -12.62
C ASP A 963 4.62 -7.16 -12.26
N LEU A 964 4.27 -6.35 -11.25
CA LEU A 964 5.10 -5.23 -10.77
C LEU A 964 6.41 -5.67 -10.08
N GLY A 965 6.47 -6.89 -9.55
CA GLY A 965 7.71 -7.43 -8.95
C GLY A 965 8.84 -7.61 -9.97
N ALA A 966 8.49 -8.11 -11.17
CA ALA A 966 9.45 -8.43 -12.22
C ALA A 966 10.23 -7.20 -12.73
N LEU A 967 9.57 -6.04 -12.72
CA LEU A 967 10.10 -4.73 -13.14
C LEU A 967 11.30 -4.30 -12.29
N ARG A 968 11.13 -4.35 -10.96
CA ARG A 968 12.13 -3.96 -9.96
C ARG A 968 13.36 -4.87 -10.04
N ASP A 969 13.13 -6.16 -10.27
CA ASP A 969 14.19 -7.14 -10.41
C ASP A 969 14.95 -6.96 -11.74
N ALA A 970 14.26 -6.63 -12.84
CA ALA A 970 14.90 -6.31 -14.13
C ALA A 970 15.77 -5.04 -14.07
N ALA A 971 15.29 -3.96 -13.45
CA ALA A 971 16.05 -2.72 -13.29
C ALA A 971 17.30 -2.92 -12.40
N ARG A 972 17.17 -3.67 -11.30
CA ARG A 972 18.27 -4.01 -10.40
C ARG A 972 19.38 -4.80 -11.11
N LEU A 973 19.05 -5.70 -12.04
CA LEU A 973 20.02 -6.51 -12.80
C LEU A 973 21.03 -5.66 -13.60
N SER A 974 20.60 -4.53 -14.18
CA SER A 974 21.47 -3.63 -14.96
C SER A 974 22.61 -2.99 -14.15
N HIS A 975 22.48 -2.95 -12.82
CA HIS A 975 23.44 -2.34 -11.89
C HIS A 975 24.08 -3.36 -10.93
N VAL A 976 23.99 -4.66 -11.20
CA VAL A 976 24.69 -5.69 -10.39
C VAL A 976 26.22 -5.58 -10.57
N PRO A 977 27.03 -5.65 -9.48
CA PRO A 977 26.63 -5.68 -8.08
C PRO A 977 26.19 -4.28 -7.58
N ILE A 978 25.12 -4.28 -6.79
CA ILE A 978 24.62 -3.10 -6.06
C ILE A 978 25.35 -3.08 -4.71
N PRO A 979 25.98 -1.95 -4.29
CA PRO A 979 26.54 -1.81 -2.95
C PRO A 979 25.48 -1.98 -1.85
N ARG A 980 25.89 -2.38 -0.64
CA ARG A 980 24.98 -2.65 0.47
C ARG A 980 24.12 -1.45 0.86
N ASP A 981 24.74 -0.27 0.80
CA ASP A 981 24.21 1.00 1.30
C ASP A 981 23.79 1.90 0.13
N ALA A 982 23.36 1.28 -0.98
CA ALA A 982 22.88 1.91 -2.20
C ALA A 982 21.70 1.12 -2.79
N GLU A 983 20.79 1.79 -3.48
CA GLU A 983 19.69 1.14 -4.21
C GLU A 983 19.62 1.63 -5.66
N VAL A 984 19.03 0.79 -6.52
CA VAL A 984 18.75 1.09 -7.92
C VAL A 984 17.30 1.53 -8.04
N VAL A 985 17.10 2.79 -8.41
CA VAL A 985 15.78 3.39 -8.63
C VAL A 985 15.60 3.70 -10.12
N VAL A 986 14.39 3.52 -10.63
CA VAL A 986 14.04 3.91 -12.00
C VAL A 986 13.52 5.33 -11.98
N SER A 987 14.10 6.22 -12.79
CA SER A 987 13.73 7.62 -12.97
C SER A 987 13.59 7.97 -14.46
N ASP A 988 13.09 9.17 -14.75
CA ASP A 988 13.04 9.82 -16.06
C ASP A 988 14.37 9.81 -16.85
N VAL A 989 15.51 10.00 -16.16
CA VAL A 989 16.86 9.97 -16.75
C VAL A 989 17.44 8.56 -16.85
N GLY A 990 16.71 7.55 -16.37
CA GLY A 990 17.02 6.12 -16.50
C GLY A 990 17.10 5.38 -15.16
N ALA A 991 17.77 4.23 -15.13
CA ALA A 991 18.03 3.50 -13.89
C ALA A 991 19.22 4.15 -13.17
N LEU A 992 18.96 4.83 -12.05
CA LEU A 992 19.98 5.46 -11.21
C LEU A 992 20.38 4.51 -10.08
N LEU A 993 21.68 4.27 -9.95
CA LEU A 993 22.27 3.79 -8.71
C LEU A 993 22.60 5.00 -7.84
N MET A 994 22.11 5.01 -6.60
CA MET A 994 22.32 6.09 -5.65
C MET A 994 22.43 5.52 -4.22
N PRO A 995 23.03 6.25 -3.25
CA PRO A 995 23.08 5.79 -1.86
C PRO A 995 21.66 5.61 -1.28
N VAL A 996 21.56 4.82 -0.21
CA VAL A 996 20.33 4.75 0.59
C VAL A 996 20.29 5.93 1.56
N ASP A 997 19.35 6.83 1.30
CA ASP A 997 19.00 7.97 2.15
C ASP A 997 17.47 8.04 2.33
N GLU A 998 16.97 8.98 3.14
CA GLU A 998 15.53 9.15 3.42
C GLU A 998 14.91 10.37 2.69
N VAL A 999 15.66 11.05 1.82
CA VAL A 999 15.24 12.29 1.14
C VAL A 999 15.22 12.10 -0.38
N MET A 1000 16.37 11.85 -1.00
CA MET A 1000 16.53 11.82 -2.46
C MET A 1000 16.13 10.45 -3.04
N LEU A 1001 16.48 9.34 -2.36
CA LEU A 1001 16.13 7.99 -2.82
C LEU A 1001 14.63 7.68 -2.72
N PRO A 1002 13.90 8.06 -1.64
CA PRO A 1002 12.45 7.92 -1.63
C PRO A 1002 11.83 8.83 -2.68
N TRP A 1003 12.20 10.12 -2.74
CA TRP A 1003 11.64 11.05 -3.71
C TRP A 1003 11.76 10.58 -5.16
N ILE A 1004 12.93 10.10 -5.57
CA ILE A 1004 13.15 9.56 -6.92
C ILE A 1004 12.45 8.19 -7.11
N ARG A 1005 12.05 7.51 -6.03
CA ARG A 1005 11.24 6.28 -6.04
C ARG A 1005 9.74 6.55 -6.18
N PHE A 1006 9.16 7.64 -5.67
CA PHE A 1006 7.80 8.00 -6.09
C PHE A 1006 7.79 8.87 -7.33
N HIS A 1007 8.38 10.07 -7.26
CA HIS A 1007 8.27 11.19 -8.21
C HIS A 1007 9.19 11.09 -9.44
N ARG A 1008 10.05 10.06 -9.49
CA ARG A 1008 10.85 9.66 -10.67
C ARG A 1008 11.78 10.72 -11.27
N SER A 1009 11.96 11.83 -10.57
CA SER A 1009 12.61 13.05 -11.05
C SER A 1009 13.10 13.89 -9.85
N TRP A 1010 13.90 14.92 -10.12
CA TRP A 1010 14.49 15.82 -9.13
C TRP A 1010 14.55 17.25 -9.69
N GLU A 1011 14.34 18.27 -8.85
CA GLU A 1011 14.48 19.71 -9.18
C GLU A 1011 13.99 20.08 -10.60
N ASN A 1012 12.74 19.71 -10.91
CA ASN A 1012 12.29 19.73 -12.31
C ASN A 1012 12.14 21.15 -12.88
N SER A 1013 11.78 22.15 -12.07
CA SER A 1013 11.66 23.54 -12.53
C SER A 1013 13.02 24.16 -12.85
N GLU A 1014 14.04 23.88 -12.03
CA GLU A 1014 15.45 24.19 -12.33
C GLU A 1014 15.93 23.44 -13.58
N ALA A 1015 15.64 22.15 -13.69
CA ALA A 1015 16.04 21.32 -14.82
C ALA A 1015 15.42 21.81 -16.14
N GLU A 1016 14.14 22.18 -16.14
CA GLU A 1016 13.45 22.73 -17.31
C GLU A 1016 13.97 24.11 -17.68
N LEU A 1017 14.22 25.01 -16.70
CA LEU A 1017 14.87 26.29 -16.94
C LEU A 1017 16.27 26.10 -17.55
N MET A 1018 17.08 25.18 -17.01
CA MET A 1018 18.40 24.87 -17.55
C MET A 1018 18.32 24.32 -18.99
N CYS A 1019 17.37 23.43 -19.28
CA CYS A 1019 17.13 22.93 -20.64
C CYS A 1019 16.67 24.05 -21.59
N GLU A 1020 15.80 24.96 -21.15
CA GLU A 1020 15.33 26.12 -21.93
C GLU A 1020 16.49 27.07 -22.26
N LEU A 1021 17.33 27.37 -21.27
CA LEU A 1021 18.50 28.24 -21.42
C LEU A 1021 19.54 27.63 -22.37
N VAL A 1022 19.85 26.34 -22.24
CA VAL A 1022 20.78 25.62 -23.13
C VAL A 1022 20.23 25.54 -24.55
N THR A 1023 18.93 25.31 -24.71
CA THR A 1023 18.27 25.26 -26.04
C THR A 1023 18.29 26.63 -26.73
N ARG A 1024 18.23 27.74 -25.98
CA ARG A 1024 18.38 29.10 -26.51
C ARG A 1024 19.83 29.54 -26.71
N HIS A 1025 20.74 29.01 -25.90
CA HIS A 1025 22.16 29.37 -25.83
C HIS A 1025 23.05 28.11 -25.83
N PRO A 1026 23.08 27.35 -26.95
CA PRO A 1026 23.84 26.10 -27.03
C PRO A 1026 25.34 26.37 -26.94
N GLY A 1027 26.06 25.49 -26.23
CA GLY A 1027 27.46 25.68 -25.88
C GLY A 1027 27.98 24.55 -24.99
N ALA A 1028 28.92 24.87 -24.10
CA ALA A 1028 29.37 23.95 -23.06
C ALA A 1028 28.70 24.29 -21.72
N ILE A 1029 28.43 23.26 -20.92
CA ILE A 1029 27.78 23.38 -19.61
C ILE A 1029 28.76 22.99 -18.50
N LEU A 1030 28.69 23.71 -17.40
CA LEU A 1030 29.39 23.40 -16.15
C LEU A 1030 28.33 23.05 -15.07
N ASP A 1031 28.34 21.82 -14.58
CA ASP A 1031 27.41 21.30 -13.57
C ASP A 1031 28.20 21.10 -12.27
N ILE A 1032 27.98 21.97 -11.28
CA ILE A 1032 28.75 22.02 -10.02
C ILE A 1032 27.83 21.61 -8.87
N GLY A 1033 28.20 20.55 -8.16
CA GLY A 1033 27.25 19.80 -7.32
C GLY A 1033 26.45 18.82 -8.15
N ALA A 1034 27.14 18.05 -8.99
CA ALA A 1034 26.49 17.13 -9.92
C ALA A 1034 25.96 15.84 -9.25
N HIS A 1035 26.34 15.58 -7.99
CA HIS A 1035 25.89 14.49 -7.14
C HIS A 1035 25.98 13.11 -7.82
N VAL A 1036 24.88 12.35 -7.92
CA VAL A 1036 24.80 11.06 -8.63
C VAL A 1036 24.53 11.21 -10.14
N GLY A 1037 24.61 12.42 -10.68
CA GLY A 1037 24.58 12.71 -12.11
C GLY A 1037 23.24 13.12 -12.71
N TYR A 1038 22.22 13.41 -11.89
CA TYR A 1038 20.86 13.66 -12.37
C TYR A 1038 20.78 14.79 -13.41
N HIS A 1039 21.23 16.01 -13.07
CA HIS A 1039 21.15 17.16 -13.98
C HIS A 1039 22.05 17.01 -15.21
N THR A 1040 23.29 16.52 -15.03
CA THR A 1040 24.15 16.11 -16.15
C THR A 1040 23.43 15.14 -17.11
N LEU A 1041 22.76 14.10 -16.60
CA LEU A 1041 22.01 13.14 -17.41
C LEU A 1041 20.79 13.79 -18.10
N ARG A 1042 20.01 14.58 -17.36
CA ARG A 1042 18.83 15.31 -17.87
C ARG A 1042 19.22 16.22 -19.03
N LEU A 1043 20.28 17.01 -18.88
CA LEU A 1043 20.80 17.89 -19.92
C LEU A 1043 21.37 17.11 -21.12
N MET A 1044 22.13 16.03 -20.88
CA MET A 1044 22.67 15.18 -21.95
C MET A 1044 21.60 14.37 -22.72
N ARG A 1045 20.43 14.12 -22.12
CA ARG A 1045 19.29 13.42 -22.76
C ARG A 1045 18.35 14.41 -23.47
N SER A 1046 18.09 15.57 -22.87
CA SER A 1046 17.09 16.54 -23.35
C SER A 1046 17.64 17.58 -24.33
N CYS A 1047 18.94 17.91 -24.27
CA CYS A 1047 19.54 18.97 -25.10
C CYS A 1047 20.60 18.39 -26.06
N PRO A 1048 20.23 17.98 -27.29
CA PRO A 1048 21.16 17.34 -28.23
C PRO A 1048 22.26 18.26 -28.78
N ASP A 1049 22.09 19.59 -28.68
CA ASP A 1049 23.08 20.59 -29.10
C ASP A 1049 24.15 20.89 -28.03
N VAL A 1050 24.18 20.13 -26.92
CA VAL A 1050 25.21 20.26 -25.87
C VAL A 1050 26.56 19.77 -26.39
N SER A 1051 27.50 20.70 -26.56
CA SER A 1051 28.82 20.39 -27.10
C SER A 1051 29.74 19.65 -26.12
N ARG A 1052 29.53 19.87 -24.81
CA ARG A 1052 30.28 19.29 -23.69
C ARG A 1052 29.57 19.57 -22.36
N VAL A 1053 29.61 18.62 -21.42
CA VAL A 1053 29.28 18.84 -20.00
C VAL A 1053 30.50 18.56 -19.13
N ILE A 1054 30.76 19.44 -18.18
CA ILE A 1054 31.80 19.29 -17.16
C ILE A 1054 31.07 19.15 -15.83
N ALA A 1055 31.00 17.92 -15.32
CA ALA A 1055 30.37 17.59 -14.05
C ALA A 1055 31.43 17.65 -12.94
N VAL A 1056 31.18 18.45 -11.92
CA VAL A 1056 32.07 18.66 -10.77
C VAL A 1056 31.36 18.14 -9.53
N GLU A 1057 31.97 17.13 -8.91
CA GLU A 1057 31.45 16.48 -7.70
C GLU A 1057 32.60 16.29 -6.70
N ALA A 1058 32.39 16.69 -5.45
CA ALA A 1058 33.42 16.66 -4.42
C ALA A 1058 33.52 15.29 -3.73
N ASP A 1059 32.40 14.56 -3.60
CA ASP A 1059 32.37 13.26 -2.93
C ASP A 1059 32.90 12.13 -3.85
N PRO A 1060 33.94 11.39 -3.44
CA PRO A 1060 34.50 10.31 -4.25
C PRO A 1060 33.55 9.14 -4.54
N LEU A 1061 32.53 8.91 -3.70
CA LEU A 1061 31.53 7.85 -3.86
C LEU A 1061 30.41 8.31 -4.80
N ASN A 1062 29.86 9.52 -4.61
CA ASN A 1062 28.85 10.05 -5.53
C ASN A 1062 29.41 10.26 -6.94
N ALA A 1063 30.66 10.70 -7.05
CA ALA A 1063 31.38 10.75 -8.34
C ALA A 1063 31.62 9.35 -8.97
N GLN A 1064 31.56 8.24 -8.22
CA GLN A 1064 31.56 6.88 -8.78
C GLN A 1064 30.16 6.47 -9.27
N TYR A 1065 29.11 6.77 -8.49
CA TYR A 1065 27.72 6.53 -8.90
C TYR A 1065 27.36 7.33 -10.15
N LEU A 1066 27.72 8.61 -10.22
CA LEU A 1066 27.56 9.47 -11.39
C LEU A 1066 28.18 8.85 -12.65
N ARG A 1067 29.44 8.37 -12.58
CA ARG A 1067 30.08 7.70 -13.73
C ARG A 1067 29.34 6.43 -14.15
N ARG A 1068 28.90 5.61 -13.20
CA ARG A 1068 28.12 4.38 -13.50
C ARG A 1068 26.75 4.70 -14.09
N ASN A 1069 26.09 5.76 -13.61
CA ASN A 1069 24.80 6.21 -14.10
C ASN A 1069 24.91 6.78 -15.53
N LEU A 1070 26.01 7.47 -15.87
CA LEU A 1070 26.33 7.84 -17.25
C LEU A 1070 26.56 6.61 -18.13
N GLU A 1071 27.36 5.63 -17.68
CA GLU A 1071 27.69 4.42 -18.45
C GLU A 1071 26.48 3.50 -18.70
N VAL A 1072 25.52 3.43 -17.78
CA VAL A 1072 24.29 2.62 -17.93
C VAL A 1072 23.25 3.33 -18.79
N ASN A 1073 23.05 4.63 -18.59
CA ASN A 1073 21.90 5.37 -19.15
C ASN A 1073 22.20 6.20 -20.41
N LEU A 1074 23.48 6.41 -20.79
CA LEU A 1074 23.85 7.11 -22.02
C LEU A 1074 24.60 6.19 -23.01
N PRO A 1075 24.43 6.38 -24.33
CA PRO A 1075 25.31 5.78 -25.32
C PRO A 1075 26.76 6.24 -25.12
N ALA A 1076 27.73 5.36 -25.32
CA ALA A 1076 29.16 5.66 -25.11
C ALA A 1076 29.69 6.90 -25.87
N ALA A 1077 29.06 7.28 -26.98
CA ALA A 1077 29.37 8.52 -27.71
C ALA A 1077 28.94 9.79 -26.96
N ALA A 1078 27.84 9.75 -26.22
CA ALA A 1078 27.39 10.84 -25.36
C ALA A 1078 28.19 10.88 -24.04
N VAL A 1079 28.52 9.73 -23.45
CA VAL A 1079 29.45 9.65 -22.29
C VAL A 1079 30.79 10.33 -22.61
N ALA A 1080 31.31 10.15 -23.84
CA ALA A 1080 32.54 10.80 -24.31
C ALA A 1080 32.47 12.33 -24.49
N LEU A 1081 31.29 12.95 -24.36
CA LEU A 1081 31.12 14.42 -24.31
C LEU A 1081 31.08 14.95 -22.87
N THR A 1082 30.95 14.07 -21.87
CA THR A 1082 30.97 14.43 -20.45
C THR A 1082 32.37 14.31 -19.85
N THR A 1083 32.69 15.13 -18.86
CA THR A 1083 33.94 15.06 -18.09
C THR A 1083 33.63 15.19 -16.61
N VAL A 1084 33.97 14.16 -15.82
CA VAL A 1084 33.65 14.10 -14.38
C VAL A 1084 34.89 14.40 -13.56
N LEU A 1085 34.93 15.59 -12.96
CA LEU A 1085 36.02 16.10 -12.12
C LEU A 1085 35.71 15.82 -10.63
N PRO A 1086 36.46 14.90 -9.96
CA PRO A 1086 36.25 14.56 -8.56
C PRO A 1086 36.99 15.56 -7.65
N VAL A 1087 36.48 16.80 -7.57
CA VAL A 1087 37.13 17.96 -6.93
C VAL A 1087 36.09 18.90 -6.34
N ALA A 1088 36.45 19.64 -5.30
CA ALA A 1088 35.64 20.75 -4.80
C ALA A 1088 35.89 22.04 -5.62
N ALA A 1089 34.82 22.71 -6.04
CA ALA A 1089 34.88 24.02 -6.68
C ALA A 1089 35.02 25.12 -5.61
N TRP A 1090 36.09 25.91 -5.63
CA TRP A 1090 36.36 26.90 -4.58
C TRP A 1090 37.06 28.17 -5.11
N ASP A 1091 37.16 29.19 -4.25
CA ASP A 1091 37.74 30.50 -4.57
C ASP A 1091 39.28 30.53 -4.63
N HIS A 1092 39.93 29.42 -4.25
CA HIS A 1092 41.37 29.19 -4.33
C HIS A 1092 41.69 27.70 -4.51
N ALA A 1093 42.90 27.40 -4.97
CA ALA A 1093 43.39 26.02 -5.12
C ALA A 1093 44.05 25.53 -3.81
N GLY A 1094 43.66 24.35 -3.32
CA GLY A 1094 44.08 23.86 -2.01
C GLY A 1094 43.46 22.52 -1.64
N THR A 1095 43.05 22.38 -0.38
CA THR A 1095 42.36 21.21 0.16
C THR A 1095 41.34 21.67 1.17
N VAL A 1096 40.12 21.19 1.06
CA VAL A 1096 39.00 21.52 1.96
C VAL A 1096 38.45 20.24 2.59
N ARG A 1097 37.64 20.39 3.64
CA ARG A 1097 36.93 19.31 4.31
C ARG A 1097 35.53 19.18 3.73
N LEU A 1098 35.21 18.02 3.16
CA LEU A 1098 33.85 17.64 2.81
C LEU A 1098 33.19 16.96 4.01
N THR A 1099 32.02 17.46 4.39
CA THR A 1099 31.25 17.04 5.55
C THR A 1099 29.93 16.43 5.10
N HIS A 1100 29.56 15.30 5.70
CA HIS A 1100 28.23 14.70 5.61
C HIS A 1100 27.45 15.12 6.86
N PRO A 1101 26.55 16.13 6.81
CA PRO A 1101 25.93 16.71 8.02
C PRO A 1101 24.82 15.83 8.58
N GLU A 1102 24.00 15.28 7.68
CA GLU A 1102 22.85 14.42 7.96
C GLU A 1102 23.08 13.09 7.23
N ALA A 1103 22.85 11.96 7.91
CA ALA A 1103 23.15 10.62 7.38
C ALA A 1103 22.04 10.09 6.45
N ASP A 1104 20.94 10.84 6.42
CA ASP A 1104 19.64 10.58 5.83
C ASP A 1104 19.35 11.50 4.61
N ASN A 1105 20.29 12.38 4.25
CA ASN A 1105 20.25 13.17 3.01
C ASN A 1105 21.62 13.16 2.31
N SER A 1106 21.78 12.36 1.24
CA SER A 1106 23.05 12.27 0.49
C SER A 1106 23.42 13.51 -0.32
N GLY A 1107 22.47 14.44 -0.51
CA GLY A 1107 22.66 15.68 -1.25
C GLY A 1107 23.29 16.82 -0.42
N ASP A 1108 23.18 16.80 0.92
CA ASP A 1108 23.61 17.92 1.78
C ASP A 1108 25.14 17.97 2.02
N ASN A 1109 25.93 17.70 0.99
CA ASN A 1109 27.38 17.55 1.11
C ASN A 1109 28.11 18.90 1.18
N ARG A 1110 28.46 19.34 2.39
CA ARG A 1110 29.01 20.68 2.66
C ARG A 1110 30.54 20.72 2.73
N VAL A 1111 31.15 21.65 2.02
CA VAL A 1111 32.59 21.95 2.13
C VAL A 1111 32.89 23.09 3.10
N SER A 1112 34.03 22.98 3.81
CA SER A 1112 34.60 24.04 4.66
C SER A 1112 36.14 23.98 4.68
N GLU A 1113 36.81 25.07 5.10
CA GLU A 1113 38.27 25.10 5.24
C GLU A 1113 38.74 24.35 6.50
N ASP A 1114 38.01 24.50 7.62
CA ASP A 1114 38.18 23.78 8.88
C ASP A 1114 36.91 22.99 9.24
N GLY A 1115 37.04 21.80 9.81
CA GLY A 1115 35.91 21.00 10.28
C GLY A 1115 36.17 19.49 10.38
N PRO A 1116 35.24 18.71 10.96
CA PRO A 1116 35.20 17.26 10.76
C PRO A 1116 34.79 16.94 9.32
N GLY A 1117 35.48 16.02 8.65
CA GLY A 1117 35.18 15.69 7.25
C GLY A 1117 36.34 15.00 6.54
N ILE A 1118 36.09 14.51 5.33
CA ILE A 1118 37.14 13.94 4.46
C ILE A 1118 37.89 15.05 3.72
N GLU A 1119 39.20 14.87 3.48
CA GLU A 1119 39.99 15.85 2.71
C GLU A 1119 39.75 15.66 1.21
N VAL A 1120 39.29 16.72 0.54
CA VAL A 1120 39.05 16.75 -0.91
C VAL A 1120 39.86 17.89 -1.56
N PRO A 1121 40.41 17.68 -2.77
CA PRO A 1121 41.16 18.71 -3.49
C PRO A 1121 40.23 19.85 -3.91
N ALA A 1122 40.58 21.08 -3.52
CA ALA A 1122 39.86 22.29 -3.92
C ALA A 1122 40.54 22.97 -5.11
N VAL A 1123 39.77 23.42 -6.09
CA VAL A 1123 40.28 24.08 -7.30
C VAL A 1123 39.47 25.30 -7.71
N ARG A 1124 40.18 26.28 -8.29
CA ARG A 1124 39.57 27.35 -9.07
C ARG A 1124 39.20 26.82 -10.45
N LEU A 1125 37.91 26.61 -10.70
CA LEU A 1125 37.45 26.05 -11.98
C LEU A 1125 37.85 26.93 -13.18
N GLY A 1126 37.97 28.25 -13.04
CA GLY A 1126 38.46 29.13 -14.11
C GLY A 1126 39.93 28.92 -14.52
N GLU A 1127 40.73 28.25 -13.67
CA GLU A 1127 42.12 27.89 -13.94
C GLU A 1127 42.28 26.46 -14.50
N VAL A 1128 41.23 25.63 -14.42
CA VAL A 1128 41.20 24.24 -14.92
C VAL A 1128 41.09 24.23 -16.46
N PRO A 1129 42.00 23.56 -17.21
CA PRO A 1129 41.99 23.56 -18.68
C PRO A 1129 40.66 23.10 -19.29
N GLU A 1130 40.07 22.04 -18.73
CA GLU A 1130 38.81 21.43 -19.17
C GLU A 1130 37.66 22.43 -19.19
N VAL A 1131 37.66 23.44 -18.30
CA VAL A 1131 36.69 24.54 -18.24
C VAL A 1131 37.18 25.73 -19.07
N ARG A 1132 38.44 26.14 -18.86
CA ARG A 1132 39.02 27.36 -19.43
C ARG A 1132 39.08 27.36 -20.95
N GLU A 1133 39.27 26.20 -21.57
CA GLU A 1133 39.35 26.04 -23.03
C GLU A 1133 37.98 25.95 -23.73
N GLN A 1134 36.88 25.85 -22.97
CA GLN A 1134 35.52 25.86 -23.53
C GLN A 1134 34.93 27.28 -23.50
N GLN A 1135 33.85 27.50 -24.25
CA GLN A 1135 32.98 28.66 -24.09
C GLN A 1135 31.70 28.21 -23.37
N ILE A 1136 31.56 28.61 -22.11
CA ILE A 1136 30.48 28.17 -21.22
C ILE A 1136 29.24 29.03 -21.48
N THR A 1137 28.07 28.42 -21.63
CA THR A 1137 26.79 29.15 -21.84
C THR A 1137 25.79 28.98 -20.69
N LEU A 1138 25.88 27.88 -19.94
CA LEU A 1138 25.15 27.64 -18.70
C LEU A 1138 26.10 27.13 -17.60
N ILE A 1139 25.88 27.60 -16.37
CA ILE A 1139 26.44 27.01 -15.15
C ILE A 1139 25.28 26.62 -14.22
N LYS A 1140 25.22 25.36 -13.77
CA LYS A 1140 24.52 24.99 -12.52
C LYS A 1140 25.52 25.12 -11.37
N VAL A 1141 25.11 25.74 -10.28
CA VAL A 1141 25.76 25.60 -8.98
C VAL A 1141 24.70 25.17 -7.98
N ASP A 1142 25.11 24.28 -7.09
CA ASP A 1142 24.36 23.81 -5.94
C ASP A 1142 25.42 23.22 -5.03
N LEU A 1143 25.82 23.99 -4.02
CA LEU A 1143 26.76 23.54 -3.01
C LEU A 1143 26.20 23.84 -1.62
N GLN A 1144 24.87 23.77 -1.48
CA GLN A 1144 24.14 24.00 -0.24
C GLN A 1144 24.60 25.30 0.45
N GLY A 1145 24.36 26.40 -0.27
CA GLY A 1145 24.71 27.76 0.11
C GLY A 1145 26.19 28.17 0.01
N ARG A 1146 27.08 27.35 -0.55
CA ARG A 1146 28.50 27.70 -0.80
C ARG A 1146 28.78 28.26 -2.21
N ASP A 1147 27.74 28.40 -3.01
CA ASP A 1147 27.74 28.72 -4.44
C ASP A 1147 28.58 29.96 -4.82
N HIS A 1148 28.56 31.00 -3.99
CA HIS A 1148 29.31 32.24 -4.23
C HIS A 1148 30.83 32.04 -4.20
N ARG A 1149 31.35 31.07 -3.43
CA ARG A 1149 32.78 30.73 -3.40
C ARG A 1149 33.20 29.94 -4.65
N ALA A 1150 32.36 29.02 -5.13
CA ALA A 1150 32.59 28.35 -6.41
C ALA A 1150 32.56 29.33 -7.59
N LEU A 1151 31.60 30.26 -7.61
CA LEU A 1151 31.50 31.32 -8.62
C LEU A 1151 32.66 32.33 -8.55
N ALA A 1152 33.19 32.62 -7.36
CA ALA A 1152 34.43 33.41 -7.22
C ALA A 1152 35.64 32.71 -7.86
N GLY A 1153 35.68 31.37 -7.84
CA GLY A 1153 36.66 30.55 -8.57
C GLY A 1153 36.54 30.62 -10.12
N LEU A 1154 35.53 31.32 -10.65
CA LEU A 1154 35.21 31.45 -12.08
C LEU A 1154 35.25 32.91 -12.59
N ASP A 1155 35.77 33.86 -11.80
CA ASP A 1155 35.74 35.32 -12.03
C ASP A 1155 36.33 35.78 -13.41
N GLU A 1156 37.24 35.02 -14.04
CA GLU A 1156 37.64 35.23 -15.45
C GLU A 1156 36.55 34.78 -16.45
N VAL A 1157 36.00 33.57 -16.27
CA VAL A 1157 35.01 32.94 -17.16
C VAL A 1157 33.70 33.73 -17.15
N LEU A 1158 33.22 34.13 -15.98
CA LEU A 1158 31.98 34.90 -15.83
C LEU A 1158 32.00 36.24 -16.59
N ARG A 1159 33.17 36.91 -16.65
CA ARG A 1159 33.31 38.15 -17.44
C ARG A 1159 33.51 37.90 -18.93
N ARG A 1160 34.19 36.80 -19.29
CA ARG A 1160 34.55 36.45 -20.67
C ARG A 1160 33.34 35.96 -21.47
N ASP A 1161 32.64 34.97 -20.93
CA ASP A 1161 31.58 34.25 -21.63
C ASP A 1161 30.18 34.79 -21.28
N ARG A 1162 30.02 35.32 -20.06
CA ARG A 1162 28.73 35.73 -19.48
C ARG A 1162 27.66 34.63 -19.59
N PRO A 1163 27.92 33.39 -19.13
CA PRO A 1163 26.93 32.32 -19.14
C PRO A 1163 25.73 32.70 -18.29
N HIS A 1164 24.57 32.12 -18.57
CA HIS A 1164 23.49 32.08 -17.58
C HIS A 1164 23.93 31.21 -16.40
N ILE A 1165 23.52 31.58 -15.18
CA ILE A 1165 23.81 30.80 -13.98
C ILE A 1165 22.49 30.49 -13.28
N VAL A 1166 22.30 29.25 -12.87
CA VAL A 1166 21.30 28.84 -11.88
C VAL A 1166 22.06 28.40 -10.65
N CYS A 1167 21.82 29.03 -9.50
CA CYS A 1167 22.53 28.78 -8.24
C CYS A 1167 21.64 29.03 -7.02
N GLU A 1168 21.93 28.37 -5.91
CA GLU A 1168 21.27 28.68 -4.64
C GLU A 1168 21.76 30.01 -4.05
N PHE A 1169 20.90 30.66 -3.26
CA PHE A 1169 21.26 31.80 -2.43
C PHE A 1169 20.69 31.63 -1.02
N CYS A 1170 21.53 31.12 -0.12
CA CYS A 1170 21.24 30.92 1.30
C CYS A 1170 21.98 31.96 2.15
N PRO A 1171 21.30 33.01 2.68
CA PRO A 1171 21.97 34.07 3.43
C PRO A 1171 22.66 33.61 4.71
N SER A 1172 22.16 32.56 5.37
CA SER A 1172 22.75 32.03 6.60
C SER A 1172 24.01 31.20 6.35
N ALA A 1173 24.06 30.39 5.29
CA ALA A 1173 25.28 29.68 4.87
C ALA A 1173 26.39 30.64 4.38
N ILE A 1174 26.02 31.75 3.74
CA ILE A 1174 26.95 32.82 3.40
C ILE A 1174 27.51 33.48 4.69
N GLU A 1175 26.65 33.74 5.68
CA GLU A 1175 27.06 34.27 6.99
C GLU A 1175 27.89 33.23 7.82
N GLU A 1176 27.67 31.93 7.64
CA GLU A 1176 28.46 30.84 8.25
C GLU A 1176 29.93 30.89 7.80
N LEU A 1177 30.18 31.18 6.51
CA LEU A 1177 31.52 31.38 5.96
C LEU A 1177 32.12 32.76 6.29
N GLY A 1178 31.40 33.61 7.02
CA GLY A 1178 31.83 34.96 7.43
C GLY A 1178 31.69 36.03 6.33
N ASP A 1179 30.96 35.74 5.25
CA ASP A 1179 30.69 36.66 4.14
C ASP A 1179 29.40 37.47 4.36
N ASP A 1180 29.21 38.56 3.60
CA ASP A 1180 27.98 39.38 3.62
C ASP A 1180 27.07 39.03 2.42
N PRO A 1181 25.85 38.50 2.64
CA PRO A 1181 24.89 38.21 1.57
C PRO A 1181 24.53 39.41 0.69
N HIS A 1182 24.56 40.63 1.24
CA HIS A 1182 24.35 41.86 0.46
C HIS A 1182 25.55 42.17 -0.42
N ALA A 1183 26.77 41.89 0.03
CA ALA A 1183 27.98 42.02 -0.78
C ALA A 1183 28.00 41.00 -1.93
N VAL A 1184 27.53 39.76 -1.71
CA VAL A 1184 27.39 38.73 -2.76
C VAL A 1184 26.43 39.20 -3.87
N LEU A 1185 25.21 39.64 -3.54
CA LEU A 1185 24.27 40.14 -4.56
C LEU A 1185 24.74 41.44 -5.23
N THR A 1186 25.48 42.29 -4.51
CA THR A 1186 26.13 43.48 -5.09
C THR A 1186 27.18 43.05 -6.12
N ARG A 1187 28.00 42.04 -5.79
CA ARG A 1187 29.06 41.52 -6.66
C ARG A 1187 28.52 40.91 -7.95
N TYR A 1188 27.39 40.20 -7.90
CA TYR A 1188 26.76 39.69 -9.12
C TYR A 1188 26.36 40.84 -10.06
N ARG A 1189 25.82 41.95 -9.54
CA ARG A 1189 25.53 43.15 -10.37
C ARG A 1189 26.79 43.87 -10.87
N GLU A 1190 27.88 43.92 -10.09
CA GLU A 1190 29.18 44.44 -10.58
C GLU A 1190 29.72 43.64 -11.78
N LEU A 1191 29.48 42.32 -11.80
CA LEU A 1191 29.85 41.44 -12.90
C LEU A 1191 28.90 41.57 -14.12
N GLY A 1192 27.81 42.33 -13.99
CA GLY A 1192 26.83 42.56 -15.04
C GLY A 1192 25.69 41.55 -15.06
N TYR A 1193 25.36 40.94 -13.92
CA TYR A 1193 24.23 40.03 -13.77
C TYR A 1193 23.06 40.66 -13.03
N GLN A 1194 21.85 40.43 -13.52
CA GLN A 1194 20.60 40.67 -12.81
C GLN A 1194 20.19 39.37 -12.09
N PRO A 1195 20.17 39.34 -10.74
CA PRO A 1195 19.58 38.22 -10.01
C PRO A 1195 18.05 38.24 -10.15
N ILE A 1196 17.47 37.07 -10.42
CA ILE A 1196 16.04 36.82 -10.55
C ILE A 1196 15.72 35.57 -9.74
N GLU A 1197 14.75 35.65 -8.83
CA GLU A 1197 14.25 34.50 -8.08
C GLU A 1197 13.57 33.50 -9.04
N VAL A 1198 13.83 32.20 -8.84
CA VAL A 1198 13.11 31.10 -9.49
C VAL A 1198 12.25 30.44 -8.44
N GLY A 1199 10.93 30.47 -8.63
CA GLY A 1199 9.97 29.72 -7.82
C GLY A 1199 9.49 28.48 -8.56
N ASP A 1200 8.48 27.80 -8.01
CA ASP A 1200 8.00 26.52 -8.53
C ASP A 1200 7.44 26.63 -9.97
N GLU A 1201 6.77 27.74 -10.30
CA GLU A 1201 6.32 28.10 -11.67
C GLU A 1201 7.43 28.74 -12.55
N GLY A 1202 8.69 28.77 -12.09
CA GLY A 1202 9.83 29.32 -12.80
C GLY A 1202 10.21 30.78 -12.43
N PRO A 1203 10.94 31.50 -13.30
CA PRO A 1203 11.53 32.81 -12.97
C PRO A 1203 10.50 33.92 -12.70
N VAL A 1204 10.62 34.57 -11.54
CA VAL A 1204 9.73 35.66 -11.10
C VAL A 1204 9.83 36.86 -12.06
N THR A 1205 8.67 37.32 -12.54
CA THR A 1205 8.58 38.25 -13.67
C THR A 1205 8.86 39.73 -13.36
N TYR A 1206 9.07 40.08 -12.09
CA TYR A 1206 9.29 41.45 -11.62
C TYR A 1206 10.59 41.59 -10.79
N PRO A 1207 11.41 42.63 -11.02
CA PRO A 1207 12.73 42.73 -10.40
C PRO A 1207 12.66 43.09 -8.92
N GLN A 1208 13.13 42.19 -8.06
CA GLN A 1208 13.28 42.42 -6.63
C GLN A 1208 14.60 43.14 -6.30
N GLY A 1209 14.59 43.91 -5.21
CA GLY A 1209 15.82 44.49 -4.63
C GLY A 1209 16.47 43.54 -3.62
N ASP A 1210 17.76 43.74 -3.32
CA ASP A 1210 18.53 42.83 -2.46
C ASP A 1210 17.94 42.62 -1.06
N ARG A 1211 17.38 43.68 -0.48
CA ARG A 1211 16.69 43.63 0.83
C ARG A 1211 15.35 42.90 0.81
N GLU A 1212 14.84 42.58 -0.38
CA GLU A 1212 13.69 41.71 -0.56
C GLU A 1212 14.17 40.28 -0.86
N LEU A 1213 15.12 40.06 -1.79
CA LEU A 1213 15.71 38.73 -2.04
C LEU A 1213 16.27 38.07 -0.76
N ILE A 1214 17.06 38.81 0.04
CA ILE A 1214 17.58 38.34 1.33
C ILE A 1214 16.46 38.11 2.35
N ARG A 1215 15.31 38.79 2.22
CA ARG A 1215 14.12 38.58 3.08
C ARG A 1215 13.29 37.39 2.63
N THR A 1216 13.15 37.15 1.32
CA THR A 1216 12.43 35.99 0.79
C THR A 1216 13.17 34.71 1.15
N ALA A 1217 14.49 34.67 0.94
CA ALA A 1217 15.34 33.57 1.39
C ALA A 1217 15.17 33.29 2.89
N ARG A 1218 15.36 34.30 3.76
CA ARG A 1218 15.13 34.19 5.22
C ARG A 1218 13.65 34.06 5.66
N ARG A 1219 12.75 33.75 4.73
CA ARG A 1219 11.33 33.45 4.97
C ARG A 1219 10.88 32.15 4.29
N ASN A 1220 11.66 31.63 3.35
CA ASN A 1220 11.51 30.27 2.86
C ASN A 1220 11.78 29.32 4.03
N GLU A 1221 11.00 28.25 4.15
CA GLU A 1221 11.19 27.23 5.18
C GLU A 1221 12.56 26.52 5.05
N LYS A 1222 13.19 26.59 3.86
CA LYS A 1222 14.55 26.11 3.58
C LYS A 1222 15.68 27.15 3.80
N ASP A 1223 15.37 28.40 4.18
CA ASP A 1223 16.32 29.53 4.35
C ASP A 1223 17.17 29.88 3.10
N PHE A 1224 16.74 29.47 1.90
CA PHE A 1224 17.36 29.83 0.61
C PHE A 1224 16.31 30.16 -0.47
N VAL A 1225 16.77 30.70 -1.60
CA VAL A 1225 16.01 30.72 -2.87
C VAL A 1225 16.92 30.31 -4.03
N THR A 1226 16.37 29.65 -5.04
CA THR A 1226 17.03 29.46 -6.33
C THR A 1226 17.11 30.80 -7.06
N LEU A 1227 18.30 31.17 -7.54
CA LEU A 1227 18.51 32.37 -8.36
C LEU A 1227 18.93 32.02 -9.78
N TRP A 1228 18.21 32.58 -10.75
CA TRP A 1228 18.71 32.75 -12.10
C TRP A 1228 19.49 34.07 -12.18
N LEU A 1229 20.81 33.99 -12.27
CA LEU A 1229 21.64 35.15 -12.59
C LEU A 1229 21.62 35.35 -14.10
N ARG A 1230 20.80 36.28 -14.56
CA ARG A 1230 20.67 36.62 -15.98
C ARG A 1230 21.71 37.68 -16.37
N PRO A 1231 22.59 37.45 -17.36
CA PRO A 1231 23.54 38.46 -17.82
C PRO A 1231 22.78 39.64 -18.45
N GLU A 1232 23.10 40.87 -18.05
CA GLU A 1232 22.47 42.06 -18.61
C GLU A 1232 22.99 42.35 -20.04
N PRO A 1233 22.11 42.71 -20.99
CA PRO A 1233 22.52 43.18 -22.30
C PRO A 1233 23.40 44.43 -22.16
N SER A 1234 24.61 44.39 -22.73
CA SER A 1234 25.53 45.53 -22.67
C SER A 1234 24.97 46.73 -23.45
N PHE A 1235 24.56 47.78 -22.74
CA PHE A 1235 24.36 49.11 -23.33
C PHE A 1235 25.71 49.71 -23.77
N ALA A 1236 26.16 49.30 -24.95
CA ALA A 1236 27.19 49.95 -25.74
C ALA A 1236 26.53 50.47 -27.04
N GLY A 1237 26.90 51.69 -27.46
CA GLY A 1237 26.31 52.39 -28.62
C GLY A 1237 27.19 52.42 -29.86
#